data_AF-D3BJS9-F1
#
_entry.id   AF-D3BJS9-F1
#
_cell.length_a   1.000
_cell.length_b   1.000
_cell.length_c   1.000
_cell.angle_alpha   90.00
_cell.angle_beta   90.00
_cell.angle_gamma   90.00
#
_symmetry.space_group_name_H-M   'P 1'
#
loop_
_entity.id
_entity.type
_entity.pdbx_description
1 polymer ?
#
loop_
_entity_poly.entity_id
_entity_poly.type
_entity_poly.pdbx_seq_one_letter_code
_entity_poly.pdbx_strand_id
1 'polypeptide(L)'
;MEEEVFSDPQGRLLALLRGATTSDENTIGGGSSIINSNELSQFLWAQRDLFSANKFLQLKPIVKEISEQQRKEIRIKKQFNLNGDIIEVVDDFINIAFQISDKLNIDEYLACQTLARVVNMTSTRDATLLINQCEEYLYQARSCYLDTLREILNMFMCELLSQHNDCLVTVLLRLLEEKIRNITVPTNQKESTYRLQECQKIVDCLFLISFQFTLKEESIRSLISKLKEVSKLYSNQQPNNTLYSPLFQITFTLLLNIFVIFVESKVLLMNPHEHKPTVNTALTSNTFLTKVEADITSDWEHNLSIQSTLQSVFYLLKLKESANDFDQWSQRAFPKDRNPAEFLARIVEFQEFKNNSLKNFYLFVLDEYCCSLIQYFPINDKMNCMMMAALTVCNGIEVYNFFTKDSAQFTWNKILQHMQFYIESLNQPNTELSPSDTEALNAFLCLITEVINYSPHLAQMLSRSTPILLLFFRYVTAPVSVGLKSTTLKAITACAKYPIYVPDIWKLLNESEIFPSGLRMESQSSEHGEFPFTQQFLELFYQLIQGSPFLFDRSNDSVMQVYLEHIMNLFSSFNNKAFNNILDKWKFTLTILNIFVFCLSHFKSSIINHVIDRKHPVYPLYIELTRESHNLTLQTIINIIDTATNENYCQVDRSSEPRDSIESVAFDLLFRDLHSAYIFVVLGVLSRRHSRAVRQGARVHRARPRAVYRRLLPAIRSVPAVRFELYSMDDCTAHSVLSRQVCLHLELHTGALPARLSVDLRSLDRL
;
A
#
# COMPACT_ATOMS: atom_id res chain seq x y z
N MET A 1 -14.85 -31.96 13.45
CA MET A 1 -14.31 -31.48 12.16
C MET A 1 -15.29 -30.59 11.41
N GLU A 2 -16.61 -30.83 11.47
CA GLU A 2 -17.60 -29.99 10.76
C GLU A 2 -17.84 -28.61 11.42
N GLU A 3 -17.38 -28.40 12.66
CA GLU A 3 -17.66 -27.19 13.45
C GLU A 3 -16.71 -26.00 13.19
N GLU A 4 -15.51 -26.24 12.64
CA GLU A 4 -14.44 -25.25 12.71
C GLU A 4 -14.30 -24.34 11.49
N VAL A 5 -14.72 -24.73 10.27
CA VAL A 5 -14.48 -23.95 9.02
C VAL A 5 -15.08 -22.54 9.05
N PHE A 6 -15.87 -22.25 10.07
CA PHE A 6 -16.64 -21.04 10.25
C PHE A 6 -16.33 -20.29 11.55
N SER A 7 -15.34 -20.73 12.32
CA SER A 7 -14.80 -19.91 13.41
C SER A 7 -14.21 -18.61 12.82
N ASP A 8 -14.12 -17.54 13.61
CA ASP A 8 -13.27 -16.37 13.28
C ASP A 8 -11.90 -16.58 13.97
N PRO A 9 -11.03 -17.46 13.42
CA PRO A 9 -9.77 -17.80 14.07
C PRO A 9 -8.85 -16.58 14.14
N GLN A 10 -8.94 -15.65 13.19
CA GLN A 10 -8.12 -14.45 13.17
C GLN A 10 -8.54 -13.50 14.29
N GLY A 11 -9.83 -13.22 14.45
CA GLY A 11 -10.34 -12.39 15.53
C GLY A 11 -9.98 -12.97 16.90
N ARG A 12 -10.10 -14.31 17.06
CA ARG A 12 -9.71 -15.00 18.29
C ARG A 12 -8.20 -14.90 18.56
N LEU A 13 -7.36 -15.12 17.54
CA LEU A 13 -5.90 -14.98 17.66
C LEU A 13 -5.53 -13.55 18.07
N LEU A 14 -6.07 -12.53 17.40
CA LEU A 14 -5.79 -11.13 17.71
C LEU A 14 -6.27 -10.75 19.12
N ALA A 15 -7.41 -11.28 19.58
CA ALA A 15 -7.88 -11.08 20.94
C ALA A 15 -6.93 -11.70 21.97
N LEU A 16 -6.45 -12.93 21.74
CA LEU A 16 -5.48 -13.61 22.61
C LEU A 16 -4.14 -12.84 22.65
N LEU A 17 -3.68 -12.32 21.52
CA LEU A 17 -2.44 -11.53 21.44
C LEU A 17 -2.54 -10.20 22.19
N ARG A 18 -3.67 -9.48 22.07
CA ARG A 18 -3.91 -8.23 22.82
C ARG A 18 -4.08 -8.48 24.32
N GLY A 19 -4.67 -9.62 24.70
CA GLY A 19 -4.75 -10.04 26.09
C GLY A 19 -3.36 -10.32 26.70
N ALA A 20 -2.41 -10.80 25.90
CA ALA A 20 -1.05 -11.06 26.36
C ALA A 20 -0.20 -9.79 26.55
N THR A 21 -0.46 -8.71 25.81
CA THR A 21 0.34 -7.47 25.90
C THR A 21 -0.15 -6.48 26.96
N THR A 22 -1.34 -6.68 27.53
CA THR A 22 -1.95 -5.77 28.51
C THR A 22 -1.69 -6.16 29.97
N SER A 23 -0.95 -7.26 30.22
CA SER A 23 -0.57 -7.70 31.55
C SER A 23 0.85 -7.26 31.92
N ASP A 24 0.99 -6.00 32.36
CA ASP A 24 1.91 -5.46 33.40
C ASP A 24 1.93 -3.92 33.26
N GLU A 25 1.78 -3.08 34.30
CA GLU A 25 2.70 -2.99 35.46
C GLU A 25 2.05 -2.70 36.84
N ASN A 26 0.74 -2.53 37.02
CA ASN A 26 0.20 -1.97 38.29
C ASN A 26 -0.57 -2.92 39.23
N THR A 27 -0.56 -4.23 39.02
CA THR A 27 -1.22 -5.18 39.94
C THR A 27 -0.25 -6.19 40.52
N ILE A 28 0.21 -5.89 41.74
CA ILE A 28 0.86 -6.83 42.66
C ILE A 28 -0.18 -7.90 43.03
N GLY A 29 -0.25 -8.96 42.23
CA GLY A 29 -1.18 -10.08 42.40
C GLY A 29 -0.90 -11.14 41.36
N GLY A 30 0.16 -11.93 41.56
CA GLY A 30 0.61 -12.97 40.63
C GLY A 30 -0.49 -13.99 40.34
N GLY A 31 -0.94 -14.04 39.08
CA GLY A 31 -1.91 -15.03 38.64
C GLY A 31 -2.42 -14.91 37.19
N SER A 32 -2.40 -13.73 36.56
CA SER A 32 -3.07 -13.56 35.25
C SER A 32 -2.19 -13.71 34.01
N SER A 33 -0.87 -13.52 34.09
CA SER A 33 0.00 -13.62 32.89
C SER A 33 0.19 -15.05 32.38
N ILE A 34 0.10 -16.05 33.26
CA ILE A 34 0.26 -17.48 32.92
C ILE A 34 -0.98 -18.05 32.21
N ILE A 35 -2.16 -17.45 32.41
CA ILE A 35 -3.42 -17.96 31.85
C ILE A 35 -3.51 -17.65 30.35
N ASN A 36 -3.10 -16.45 29.91
CA ASN A 36 -3.17 -16.06 28.50
C ASN A 36 -2.16 -16.80 27.62
N SER A 37 -0.96 -17.14 28.12
CA SER A 37 0.01 -17.93 27.35
C SER A 37 -0.48 -19.36 27.10
N ASN A 38 -1.12 -19.98 28.10
CA ASN A 38 -1.66 -21.33 27.96
C ASN A 38 -2.85 -21.38 26.98
N GLU A 39 -3.74 -20.39 27.01
CA GLU A 39 -4.85 -20.31 26.06
C GLU A 39 -4.38 -20.09 24.62
N LEU A 40 -3.37 -19.23 24.43
CA LEU A 40 -2.75 -19.03 23.12
C LEU A 40 -2.08 -20.30 22.62
N SER A 41 -1.29 -20.99 23.46
CA SER A 41 -0.71 -22.28 23.09
C SER A 41 -1.79 -23.31 22.75
N GLN A 42 -2.83 -23.46 23.57
CA GLN A 42 -3.94 -24.37 23.27
C GLN A 42 -4.64 -24.03 21.96
N PHE A 43 -4.86 -22.74 21.69
CA PHE A 43 -5.43 -22.29 20.43
C PHE A 43 -4.53 -22.66 19.24
N LEU A 44 -3.24 -22.36 19.30
CA LEU A 44 -2.28 -22.68 18.24
C LEU A 44 -2.16 -24.20 18.01
N TRP A 45 -2.18 -24.99 19.09
CA TRP A 45 -2.20 -26.45 19.03
C TRP A 45 -3.47 -26.97 18.36
N ALA A 46 -4.63 -26.37 18.62
CA ALA A 46 -5.88 -26.72 17.94
C ALA A 46 -5.85 -26.36 16.45
N GLN A 47 -5.27 -25.20 16.08
CA GLN A 47 -5.15 -24.80 14.67
C GLN A 47 -4.20 -25.70 13.88
N ARG A 48 -3.22 -26.33 14.54
CA ARG A 48 -2.21 -27.16 13.89
C ARG A 48 -2.80 -28.25 12.99
N ASP A 49 -3.79 -28.99 13.48
CA ASP A 49 -4.40 -30.08 12.73
C ASP A 49 -5.15 -29.59 11.48
N LEU A 50 -5.63 -28.33 11.49
CA LEU A 50 -6.34 -27.71 10.38
C LEU A 50 -5.42 -27.34 9.22
N PHE A 51 -4.12 -27.16 9.47
CA PHE A 51 -3.12 -26.85 8.44
C PHE A 51 -2.54 -28.09 7.75
N SER A 52 -3.11 -29.28 7.99
CA SER A 52 -2.70 -30.52 7.33
C SER A 52 -3.22 -30.64 5.89
N ALA A 53 -2.52 -31.39 5.04
CA ALA A 53 -2.81 -31.54 3.61
C ALA A 53 -4.26 -31.96 3.27
N ASN A 54 -4.89 -32.73 4.15
CA ASN A 54 -6.24 -33.28 3.96
C ASN A 54 -7.35 -32.41 4.56
N LYS A 55 -7.01 -31.29 5.19
CA LYS A 55 -7.97 -30.42 5.89
C LYS A 55 -7.86 -28.96 5.49
N PHE A 56 -6.65 -28.48 5.16
CA PHE A 56 -6.42 -27.05 4.98
C PHE A 56 -7.16 -26.50 3.76
N LEU A 57 -8.10 -25.57 4.01
CA LEU A 57 -8.94 -24.90 3.01
C LEU A 57 -9.79 -25.83 2.12
N GLN A 58 -9.85 -27.13 2.44
CA GLN A 58 -10.64 -28.10 1.69
C GLN A 58 -12.10 -28.05 2.16
N LEU A 59 -13.00 -27.74 1.23
CA LEU A 59 -14.42 -27.93 1.43
C LEU A 59 -14.73 -29.39 1.10
N LYS A 60 -15.48 -30.06 1.97
CA LYS A 60 -15.85 -31.47 1.78
C LYS A 60 -16.78 -31.55 0.55
N PRO A 61 -16.34 -32.22 -0.54
CA PRO A 61 -17.10 -32.21 -1.78
C PRO A 61 -18.31 -33.15 -1.70
N ILE A 62 -19.27 -32.96 -2.61
CA ILE A 62 -20.37 -33.91 -2.79
C ILE A 62 -19.80 -35.27 -3.22
N VAL A 63 -20.02 -36.30 -2.40
CA VAL A 63 -19.78 -37.69 -2.78
C VAL A 63 -21.10 -38.27 -3.28
N LYS A 64 -21.20 -38.52 -4.60
CA LYS A 64 -22.46 -38.93 -5.27
C LYS A 64 -23.17 -40.10 -4.57
N GLU A 65 -22.41 -41.06 -4.07
CA GLU A 65 -22.93 -42.26 -3.40
C GLU A 65 -23.62 -41.96 -2.07
N ILE A 66 -23.19 -40.90 -1.37
CA ILE A 66 -23.63 -40.55 -0.01
C ILE A 66 -24.63 -39.38 -0.02
N SER A 67 -24.51 -38.49 -1.02
CA SER A 67 -25.33 -37.28 -1.17
C SER A 67 -26.84 -37.56 -1.16
N GLU A 68 -27.31 -38.57 -1.91
CA GLU A 68 -28.74 -38.92 -1.90
C GLU A 68 -29.23 -39.37 -0.53
N GLN A 69 -28.39 -40.09 0.22
CA GLN A 69 -28.71 -40.55 1.56
C GLN A 69 -28.75 -39.37 2.54
N GLN A 70 -27.79 -38.44 2.46
CA GLN A 70 -27.76 -37.23 3.28
C GLN A 70 -28.94 -36.31 2.99
N ARG A 71 -29.29 -36.10 1.71
CA ARG A 71 -30.47 -35.31 1.32
C ARG A 71 -31.77 -35.92 1.86
N LYS A 72 -31.91 -37.24 1.78
CA LYS A 72 -33.06 -37.96 2.36
C LYS A 72 -33.09 -37.82 3.88
N GLU A 73 -31.95 -37.99 4.54
CA GLU A 73 -31.84 -37.87 5.99
C GLU A 73 -32.21 -36.47 6.48
N ILE A 74 -31.65 -35.42 5.87
CA ILE A 74 -31.93 -34.02 6.24
C ILE A 74 -33.41 -33.67 5.98
N ARG A 75 -34.00 -34.15 4.87
CA ARG A 75 -35.44 -33.95 4.59
C ARG A 75 -36.35 -34.65 5.59
N ILE A 76 -36.00 -35.86 6.03
CA ILE A 76 -36.81 -36.65 6.97
C ILE A 76 -36.66 -36.09 8.38
N LYS A 77 -35.42 -35.88 8.83
CA LYS A 77 -35.13 -35.46 10.20
C LYS A 77 -35.41 -33.98 10.43
N LYS A 78 -35.35 -33.14 9.37
CA LYS A 78 -35.50 -31.67 9.43
C LYS A 78 -34.66 -31.01 10.52
N GLN A 79 -33.51 -31.60 10.83
CA GLN A 79 -32.60 -31.12 11.85
C GLN A 79 -31.17 -31.47 11.47
N PHE A 80 -30.22 -30.66 11.92
CA PHE A 80 -28.79 -30.91 11.79
C PHE A 80 -28.04 -30.36 13.01
N ASN A 81 -26.78 -30.75 13.19
CA ASN A 81 -25.97 -30.31 14.32
C ASN A 81 -25.12 -29.07 13.94
N LEU A 82 -25.17 -28.02 14.77
CA LEU A 82 -24.32 -26.85 14.70
C LEU A 82 -23.77 -26.53 16.10
N ASN A 83 -22.45 -26.59 16.28
CA ASN A 83 -21.77 -26.30 17.56
C ASN A 83 -22.29 -27.13 18.74
N GLY A 84 -22.60 -28.41 18.52
CA GLY A 84 -23.19 -29.31 19.51
C GLY A 84 -24.72 -29.18 19.67
N ASP A 85 -25.33 -28.13 19.12
CA ASP A 85 -26.77 -27.89 19.20
C ASP A 85 -27.52 -28.51 18.01
N ILE A 86 -28.67 -29.11 18.28
CA ILE A 86 -29.59 -29.60 17.25
C ILE A 86 -30.43 -28.43 16.76
N ILE A 87 -30.27 -28.04 15.50
CA ILE A 87 -31.06 -26.99 14.85
C ILE A 87 -32.16 -27.61 14.02
N GLU A 88 -33.41 -27.28 14.33
CA GLU A 88 -34.59 -27.63 13.54
C GLU A 88 -34.78 -26.64 12.38
N VAL A 89 -35.13 -27.15 11.18
CA VAL A 89 -35.24 -26.35 9.95
C VAL A 89 -36.51 -26.64 9.16
N VAL A 90 -36.98 -25.64 8.41
CA VAL A 90 -38.14 -25.74 7.52
C VAL A 90 -37.73 -26.14 6.10
N ASP A 91 -38.70 -26.58 5.29
CA ASP A 91 -38.44 -27.09 3.93
C ASP A 91 -37.79 -26.04 3.01
N ASP A 92 -38.17 -24.76 3.15
CA ASP A 92 -37.56 -23.66 2.38
C ASP A 92 -36.06 -23.52 2.66
N PHE A 93 -35.65 -23.66 3.93
CA PHE A 93 -34.25 -23.64 4.32
C PHE A 93 -33.48 -24.81 3.69
N ILE A 94 -34.05 -26.01 3.75
CA ILE A 94 -33.43 -27.22 3.19
C ILE A 94 -33.27 -27.08 1.67
N ASN A 95 -34.27 -26.53 0.99
CA ASN A 95 -34.21 -26.30 -0.45
C ASN A 95 -33.10 -25.31 -0.83
N ILE A 96 -32.94 -24.21 -0.07
CA ILE A 96 -31.85 -23.26 -0.28
C ILE A 96 -30.49 -23.92 0.00
N ALA A 97 -30.38 -24.69 1.09
CA ALA A 97 -29.15 -25.40 1.44
C ALA A 97 -28.72 -26.40 0.35
N PHE A 98 -29.66 -27.13 -0.25
CA PHE A 98 -29.34 -28.03 -1.37
C PHE A 98 -28.93 -27.27 -2.64
N GLN A 99 -29.53 -26.10 -2.92
CA GLN A 99 -29.06 -25.25 -4.00
C GLN A 99 -27.62 -24.75 -3.77
N ILE A 100 -27.27 -24.41 -2.52
CA ILE A 100 -25.89 -24.04 -2.15
C ILE A 100 -24.94 -25.22 -2.34
N SER A 101 -25.34 -26.41 -1.84
CA SER A 101 -24.58 -27.67 -2.01
C SER A 101 -24.29 -27.93 -3.49
N ASP A 102 -25.32 -27.89 -4.35
CA ASP A 102 -25.20 -28.12 -5.79
C ASP A 102 -24.34 -27.04 -6.48
N LYS A 103 -24.53 -25.76 -6.12
CA LYS A 103 -23.80 -24.63 -6.72
C LYS A 103 -22.30 -24.66 -6.40
N LEU A 104 -21.96 -24.94 -5.15
CA LEU A 104 -20.57 -24.86 -4.64
C LEU A 104 -19.88 -26.23 -4.59
N ASN A 105 -20.59 -27.30 -4.97
CA ASN A 105 -20.14 -28.69 -4.88
C ASN A 105 -19.64 -29.05 -3.47
N ILE A 106 -20.39 -28.67 -2.44
CA ILE A 106 -20.10 -28.95 -1.03
C ILE A 106 -21.13 -29.92 -0.43
N ASP A 107 -20.74 -30.66 0.60
CA ASP A 107 -21.66 -31.60 1.26
C ASP A 107 -22.86 -30.89 1.90
N GLU A 108 -23.98 -31.61 2.00
CA GLU A 108 -25.27 -31.04 2.37
C GLU A 108 -25.29 -30.50 3.81
N TYR A 109 -24.55 -31.13 4.73
CA TYR A 109 -24.46 -30.68 6.12
C TYR A 109 -23.69 -29.36 6.22
N LEU A 110 -22.58 -29.22 5.50
CA LEU A 110 -21.82 -27.96 5.43
C LEU A 110 -22.67 -26.85 4.78
N ALA A 111 -23.45 -27.16 3.75
CA ALA A 111 -24.36 -26.20 3.16
C ALA A 111 -25.45 -25.72 4.15
N CYS A 112 -26.01 -26.63 4.95
CA CYS A 112 -26.96 -26.26 6.03
C CYS A 112 -26.30 -25.36 7.09
N GLN A 113 -25.09 -25.72 7.54
CA GLN A 113 -24.35 -24.93 8.53
C GLN A 113 -23.98 -23.54 8.01
N THR A 114 -23.56 -23.44 6.74
CA THR A 114 -23.28 -22.17 6.05
C THR A 114 -24.51 -21.28 6.04
N LEU A 115 -25.64 -21.83 5.58
CA LEU A 115 -26.90 -21.08 5.47
C LEU A 115 -27.39 -20.60 6.83
N ALA A 116 -27.33 -21.44 7.88
CA ALA A 116 -27.75 -21.05 9.22
C ALA A 116 -26.95 -19.86 9.76
N ARG A 117 -25.63 -19.84 9.53
CA ARG A 117 -24.77 -18.73 9.96
C ARG A 117 -25.09 -17.44 9.21
N VAL A 118 -25.26 -17.52 7.89
CA VAL A 118 -25.63 -16.35 7.07
C VAL A 118 -26.99 -15.80 7.49
N VAL A 119 -27.99 -16.66 7.69
CA VAL A 119 -29.34 -16.28 8.15
C VAL A 119 -29.32 -15.55 9.50
N ASN A 120 -28.38 -15.89 10.38
CA ASN A 120 -28.19 -15.23 11.66
C ASN A 120 -27.47 -13.87 11.55
N MET A 121 -26.66 -13.66 10.52
CA MET A 121 -25.91 -12.42 10.27
C MET A 121 -26.68 -11.40 9.42
N THR A 122 -27.71 -11.84 8.69
CA THR A 122 -28.41 -11.04 7.68
C THR A 122 -29.89 -10.84 8.02
N SER A 123 -30.44 -9.68 7.65
CA SER A 123 -31.87 -9.39 7.75
C SER A 123 -32.65 -9.85 6.52
N THR A 124 -31.99 -10.20 5.42
CA THR A 124 -32.68 -10.67 4.21
C THR A 124 -33.20 -12.09 4.38
N ARG A 125 -34.30 -12.39 3.70
CA ARG A 125 -34.91 -13.73 3.60
C ARG A 125 -35.13 -14.15 2.15
N ASP A 126 -34.63 -13.35 1.21
CA ASP A 126 -34.65 -13.68 -0.21
C ASP A 126 -33.65 -14.81 -0.51
N ALA A 127 -34.11 -15.88 -1.17
CA ALA A 127 -33.32 -17.08 -1.41
C ALA A 127 -32.08 -16.78 -2.28
N THR A 128 -32.22 -15.96 -3.32
CA THR A 128 -31.12 -15.64 -4.23
C THR A 128 -30.03 -14.82 -3.53
N LEU A 129 -30.43 -13.82 -2.74
CA LEU A 129 -29.50 -13.05 -1.91
C LEU A 129 -28.81 -13.93 -0.86
N LEU A 130 -29.53 -14.84 -0.20
CA LEU A 130 -28.96 -15.76 0.78
C LEU A 130 -27.92 -16.68 0.16
N ILE A 131 -28.17 -17.23 -1.03
CA ILE A 131 -27.20 -18.07 -1.76
C ILE A 131 -25.93 -17.28 -2.08
N ASN A 132 -26.07 -16.04 -2.57
CA ASN A 132 -24.94 -15.18 -2.89
C ASN A 132 -24.13 -14.78 -1.64
N GLN A 133 -24.80 -14.57 -0.51
CA GLN A 133 -24.17 -14.31 0.79
C GLN A 133 -23.47 -15.56 1.35
N CYS A 134 -24.01 -16.76 1.14
CA CYS A 134 -23.36 -18.02 1.53
C CYS A 134 -22.08 -18.30 0.72
N GLU A 135 -22.12 -18.06 -0.59
CA GLU A 135 -20.94 -18.13 -1.46
C GLU A 135 -19.85 -17.16 -0.97
N GLU A 136 -20.21 -15.92 -0.66
CA GLU A 136 -19.27 -14.92 -0.14
C GLU A 136 -18.68 -15.31 1.22
N TYR A 137 -19.53 -15.78 2.12
CA TYR A 137 -19.14 -16.19 3.46
C TYR A 137 -18.12 -17.33 3.42
N LEU A 138 -18.31 -18.33 2.54
CA LEU A 138 -17.36 -19.43 2.39
C LEU A 138 -16.00 -18.97 1.85
N TYR A 139 -15.99 -18.06 0.88
CA TYR A 139 -14.74 -17.52 0.36
C TYR A 139 -14.02 -16.65 1.40
N GLN A 140 -14.75 -15.82 2.14
CA GLN A 140 -14.19 -15.03 3.24
C GLN A 140 -13.64 -15.92 4.36
N ALA A 141 -14.33 -17.00 4.72
CA ALA A 141 -13.86 -17.95 5.73
C ALA A 141 -12.53 -18.60 5.33
N ARG A 142 -12.39 -19.07 4.08
CA ARG A 142 -11.13 -19.61 3.56
C ARG A 142 -10.02 -18.56 3.57
N SER A 143 -10.34 -17.34 3.18
CA SER A 143 -9.44 -16.18 3.20
C SER A 143 -8.96 -15.85 4.62
N CYS A 144 -9.83 -15.94 5.62
CA CYS A 144 -9.53 -15.71 7.04
C CYS A 144 -8.56 -16.74 7.62
N TYR A 145 -8.62 -17.99 7.18
CA TYR A 145 -7.66 -19.02 7.58
C TYR A 145 -6.25 -18.75 7.08
N LEU A 146 -6.11 -18.24 5.86
CA LEU A 146 -4.82 -17.81 5.31
C LEU A 146 -4.28 -16.59 6.07
N ASP A 147 -5.13 -15.63 6.43
CA ASP A 147 -4.72 -14.50 7.26
C ASP A 147 -4.27 -14.96 8.65
N THR A 148 -5.00 -15.89 9.26
CA THR A 148 -4.62 -16.48 10.55
C THR A 148 -3.26 -17.15 10.44
N LEU A 149 -3.03 -17.96 9.39
CA LEU A 149 -1.74 -18.61 9.17
C LEU A 149 -0.61 -17.58 9.01
N ARG A 150 -0.85 -16.52 8.25
CA ARG A 150 0.12 -15.43 8.06
C ARG A 150 0.50 -14.77 9.39
N GLU A 151 -0.50 -14.46 10.24
CA GLU A 151 -0.24 -13.90 11.57
C GLU A 151 0.52 -14.87 12.48
N ILE A 152 0.23 -16.17 12.42
CA ILE A 152 0.97 -17.17 13.18
C ILE A 152 2.44 -17.27 12.70
N LEU A 153 2.68 -17.22 11.40
CA LEU A 153 4.03 -17.22 10.82
C LEU A 153 4.81 -15.97 11.21
N ASN A 154 4.16 -14.80 11.33
CA ASN A 154 4.78 -13.59 11.85
C ASN A 154 5.27 -13.76 13.31
N MET A 155 4.71 -14.68 14.08
CA MET A 155 5.11 -14.98 15.46
C MET A 155 6.25 -16.02 15.59
N PHE A 156 6.83 -16.51 14.48
CA PHE A 156 7.96 -17.48 14.46
C PHE A 156 7.67 -18.87 15.10
N MET A 157 6.46 -19.39 14.93
CA MET A 157 6.07 -20.68 15.54
C MET A 157 6.55 -21.91 14.75
N CYS A 158 7.73 -22.43 15.13
CA CYS A 158 8.36 -23.61 14.53
C CYS A 158 7.53 -24.91 14.63
N GLU A 159 6.72 -25.03 15.68
CA GLU A 159 5.94 -26.25 16.00
C GLU A 159 4.92 -26.61 14.92
N LEU A 160 4.45 -25.64 14.14
CA LEU A 160 3.53 -25.85 13.02
C LEU A 160 4.20 -26.50 11.81
N LEU A 161 5.52 -26.37 11.68
CA LEU A 161 6.27 -26.85 10.52
C LEU A 161 6.88 -28.25 10.70
N SER A 162 6.97 -28.75 11.94
CA SER A 162 7.92 -29.82 12.25
C SER A 162 7.35 -31.24 12.35
N GLN A 163 6.03 -31.44 12.49
CA GLN A 163 5.47 -32.72 12.98
C GLN A 163 4.52 -33.52 12.05
N HIS A 164 4.35 -33.15 10.77
CA HIS A 164 3.48 -33.90 9.85
C HIS A 164 4.26 -34.61 8.72
N ASN A 165 3.70 -35.73 8.24
CA ASN A 165 4.20 -36.46 7.05
C ASN A 165 4.29 -35.55 5.81
N ASP A 166 3.43 -34.53 5.74
CA ASP A 166 3.49 -33.44 4.77
C ASP A 166 3.87 -32.14 5.48
N CYS A 167 4.99 -31.53 5.08
CA CYS A 167 5.38 -30.19 5.55
C CYS A 167 4.35 -29.15 5.06
N LEU A 168 4.04 -28.13 5.88
CA LEU A 168 3.15 -27.02 5.51
C LEU A 168 3.54 -26.38 4.17
N VAL A 169 4.84 -26.25 3.88
CA VAL A 169 5.33 -25.76 2.58
C VAL A 169 4.80 -26.59 1.43
N THR A 170 4.82 -27.92 1.56
CA THR A 170 4.27 -28.84 0.55
C THR A 170 2.76 -28.70 0.43
N VAL A 171 2.04 -28.50 1.54
CA VAL A 171 0.59 -28.24 1.54
C VAL A 171 0.27 -26.94 0.77
N LEU A 172 0.95 -25.85 1.10
CA LEU A 172 0.79 -24.55 0.46
C LEU A 172 1.12 -24.60 -1.05
N LEU A 173 2.19 -25.28 -1.43
CA LEU A 173 2.57 -25.45 -2.84
C LEU A 173 1.55 -26.27 -3.65
N ARG A 174 0.98 -27.33 -3.07
CA ARG A 174 -0.11 -28.10 -3.69
C ARG A 174 -1.38 -27.26 -3.85
N LEU A 175 -1.76 -26.50 -2.83
CA LEU A 175 -2.91 -25.60 -2.90
C LEU A 175 -2.70 -24.51 -3.94
N LEU A 176 -1.51 -23.92 -3.98
CA LEU A 176 -1.15 -22.92 -5.00
C LEU A 176 -1.28 -23.52 -6.41
N GLU A 177 -0.78 -24.73 -6.64
CA GLU A 177 -0.92 -25.45 -7.90
C GLU A 177 -2.38 -25.68 -8.30
N GLU A 178 -3.20 -26.18 -7.37
CA GLU A 178 -4.63 -26.40 -7.59
C GLU A 178 -5.33 -25.09 -7.99
N LYS A 179 -5.04 -23.99 -7.27
CA LYS A 179 -5.66 -22.70 -7.56
C LYS A 179 -5.18 -22.13 -8.88
N ILE A 180 -3.88 -22.14 -9.18
CA ILE A 180 -3.32 -21.64 -10.44
C ILE A 180 -3.94 -22.33 -11.65
N ARG A 181 -4.03 -23.66 -11.65
CA ARG A 181 -4.64 -24.44 -12.75
C ARG A 181 -6.09 -24.05 -13.01
N ASN A 182 -6.78 -23.62 -11.96
CA ASN A 182 -8.20 -23.28 -12.01
C ASN A 182 -8.48 -21.79 -12.25
N ILE A 183 -7.45 -20.92 -12.35
CA ILE A 183 -7.66 -19.48 -12.60
C ILE A 183 -8.31 -19.23 -13.97
N THR A 184 -7.93 -20.02 -14.98
CA THR A 184 -8.41 -19.85 -16.37
C THR A 184 -9.65 -20.68 -16.70
N VAL A 185 -10.12 -21.51 -15.77
CA VAL A 185 -11.35 -22.30 -15.94
C VAL A 185 -12.55 -21.35 -15.88
N PRO A 186 -13.51 -21.44 -16.82
CA PRO A 186 -14.70 -20.60 -16.82
C PRO A 186 -15.52 -20.87 -15.54
N THR A 187 -15.30 -20.01 -14.55
CA THR A 187 -15.95 -20.00 -13.25
C THR A 187 -16.61 -18.64 -13.06
N ASN A 188 -17.49 -18.52 -12.06
CA ASN A 188 -18.06 -17.22 -11.73
C ASN A 188 -16.93 -16.22 -11.46
N GLN A 189 -17.03 -15.00 -12.01
CA GLN A 189 -16.02 -13.95 -11.84
C GLN A 189 -15.67 -13.73 -10.36
N LYS A 190 -16.67 -13.80 -9.47
CA LYS A 190 -16.50 -13.69 -8.02
C LYS A 190 -15.54 -14.76 -7.47
N GLU A 191 -15.72 -16.01 -7.88
CA GLU A 191 -14.86 -17.11 -7.47
C GLU A 191 -13.42 -16.91 -7.98
N SER A 192 -13.26 -16.46 -9.22
CA SER A 192 -11.94 -16.17 -9.80
C SER A 192 -11.19 -15.11 -8.98
N THR A 193 -11.86 -14.02 -8.59
CA THR A 193 -11.27 -12.98 -7.74
C THR A 193 -10.81 -13.53 -6.38
N TYR A 194 -11.65 -14.32 -5.69
CA TYR A 194 -11.26 -14.90 -4.41
C TYR A 194 -10.12 -15.92 -4.54
N ARG A 195 -10.09 -16.71 -5.62
CA ARG A 195 -8.97 -17.62 -5.89
C ARG A 195 -7.65 -16.87 -6.07
N LEU A 196 -7.65 -15.72 -6.75
CA LEU A 196 -6.45 -14.89 -6.88
C LEU A 196 -5.98 -14.34 -5.53
N GLN A 197 -6.92 -13.88 -4.69
CA GLN A 197 -6.60 -13.44 -3.33
C GLN A 197 -6.01 -14.57 -2.48
N GLU A 198 -6.58 -15.77 -2.58
CA GLU A 198 -6.03 -16.96 -1.90
C GLU A 198 -4.61 -17.28 -2.41
N CYS A 199 -4.37 -17.27 -3.72
CA CYS A 199 -3.03 -17.48 -4.29
C CYS A 199 -2.02 -16.46 -3.74
N GLN A 200 -2.39 -15.18 -3.70
CA GLN A 200 -1.55 -14.12 -3.18
C GLN A 200 -1.19 -14.36 -1.71
N LYS A 201 -2.18 -14.64 -0.86
CA LYS A 201 -1.96 -14.96 0.56
C LYS A 201 -1.13 -16.23 0.78
N ILE A 202 -1.32 -17.25 -0.06
CA ILE A 202 -0.49 -18.46 -0.03
C ILE A 202 0.97 -18.13 -0.32
N VAL A 203 1.23 -17.31 -1.33
CA VAL A 203 2.59 -16.89 -1.69
C VAL A 203 3.22 -15.99 -0.63
N ASP A 204 2.43 -15.14 0.04
CA ASP A 204 2.89 -14.37 1.20
C ASP A 204 3.29 -15.28 2.38
N CYS A 205 2.49 -16.32 2.67
CA CYS A 205 2.85 -17.32 3.67
C CYS A 205 4.11 -18.10 3.30
N LEU A 206 4.27 -18.47 2.02
CA LEU A 206 5.50 -19.10 1.53
C LEU A 206 6.70 -18.16 1.69
N PHE A 207 6.52 -16.86 1.49
CA PHE A 207 7.58 -15.85 1.65
C PHE A 207 8.05 -15.79 3.10
N LEU A 208 7.11 -15.70 4.05
CA LEU A 208 7.43 -15.71 5.48
C LEU A 208 8.16 -16.99 5.88
N ILE A 209 7.74 -18.15 5.36
CA ILE A 209 8.42 -19.41 5.63
C ILE A 209 9.85 -19.40 5.06
N SER A 210 10.01 -18.96 3.81
CA SER A 210 11.32 -18.91 3.14
C SER A 210 12.31 -17.97 3.83
N PHE A 211 11.80 -16.90 4.45
CA PHE A 211 12.59 -15.92 5.20
C PHE A 211 13.02 -16.39 6.59
N GLN A 212 12.25 -17.29 7.21
CA GLN A 212 12.48 -17.69 8.60
C GLN A 212 13.08 -19.11 8.73
N PHE A 213 12.83 -19.99 7.76
CA PHE A 213 13.10 -21.42 7.88
C PHE A 213 13.91 -21.98 6.72
N THR A 214 14.69 -23.02 7.00
CA THR A 214 15.37 -23.80 5.95
C THR A 214 14.36 -24.59 5.11
N LEU A 215 14.52 -24.58 3.80
CA LEU A 215 13.66 -25.31 2.85
C LEU A 215 14.36 -26.55 2.28
N LYS A 216 13.56 -27.58 1.96
CA LYS A 216 14.05 -28.78 1.25
C LYS A 216 14.29 -28.50 -0.24
N GLU A 217 15.21 -29.23 -0.85
CA GLU A 217 15.53 -29.12 -2.29
C GLU A 217 14.29 -29.19 -3.19
N GLU A 218 13.38 -30.12 -2.91
CA GLU A 218 12.13 -30.31 -3.66
C GLU A 218 11.21 -29.09 -3.59
N SER A 219 11.13 -28.43 -2.42
CA SER A 219 10.32 -27.23 -2.22
C SER A 219 10.86 -26.05 -3.02
N ILE A 220 12.20 -25.88 -3.06
CA ILE A 220 12.86 -24.82 -3.83
C ILE A 220 12.60 -25.01 -5.34
N ARG A 221 12.76 -26.24 -5.85
CA ARG A 221 12.47 -26.54 -7.26
C ARG A 221 11.00 -26.37 -7.59
N SER A 222 10.10 -26.73 -6.67
CA SER A 222 8.66 -26.52 -6.82
C SER A 222 8.31 -25.02 -6.88
N LEU A 223 8.91 -24.17 -6.05
CA LEU A 223 8.74 -22.71 -6.13
C LEU A 223 9.14 -22.15 -7.51
N ILE A 224 10.29 -22.58 -8.06
CA ILE A 224 10.73 -22.17 -9.40
C ILE A 224 9.73 -22.65 -10.47
N SER A 225 9.25 -23.90 -10.36
CA SER A 225 8.24 -24.43 -11.27
C SER A 225 6.91 -23.65 -11.20
N LYS A 226 6.47 -23.24 -10.00
CA LYS A 226 5.27 -22.41 -9.84
C LYS A 226 5.47 -21.00 -10.38
N LEU A 227 6.63 -20.40 -10.18
CA LEU A 227 6.96 -19.11 -10.77
C LEU A 227 6.86 -19.18 -12.31
N LYS A 228 7.39 -20.23 -12.95
CA LYS A 228 7.23 -20.44 -14.40
C LYS A 228 5.76 -20.51 -14.81
N GLU A 229 4.97 -21.32 -14.12
CA GLU A 229 3.54 -21.52 -14.41
C GLU A 229 2.74 -20.21 -14.32
N VAL A 230 2.89 -19.47 -13.22
CA VAL A 230 2.20 -18.17 -13.03
C VAL A 230 2.71 -17.14 -14.02
N SER A 231 4.03 -17.07 -14.26
CA SER A 231 4.59 -16.13 -15.22
C SER A 231 4.01 -16.34 -16.61
N LYS A 232 3.86 -17.59 -17.06
CA LYS A 232 3.21 -17.92 -18.34
C LYS A 232 1.77 -17.43 -18.41
N LEU A 233 1.01 -17.55 -17.32
CA LEU A 233 -0.36 -17.02 -17.26
C LEU A 233 -0.37 -15.49 -17.33
N TYR A 234 0.54 -14.85 -16.60
CA TYR A 234 0.72 -13.40 -16.56
C TYR A 234 1.07 -12.83 -17.95
N SER A 235 2.02 -13.42 -18.68
CA SER A 235 2.41 -12.94 -20.02
C SER A 235 1.27 -12.99 -21.04
N ASN A 236 0.28 -13.85 -20.82
CA ASN A 236 -0.87 -13.96 -21.70
C ASN A 236 -1.96 -12.91 -21.39
N GLN A 237 -1.81 -12.11 -20.34
CA GLN A 237 -2.76 -11.07 -19.97
C GLN A 237 -2.38 -9.71 -20.56
N GLN A 238 -3.38 -8.99 -21.04
CA GLN A 238 -3.24 -7.57 -21.40
C GLN A 238 -3.31 -6.70 -20.13
N PRO A 239 -2.64 -5.53 -20.08
CA PRO A 239 -2.65 -4.64 -18.91
C PRO A 239 -4.04 -4.25 -18.41
N ASN A 240 -5.03 -4.19 -19.31
CA ASN A 240 -6.41 -3.82 -18.98
C ASN A 240 -7.25 -5.01 -18.46
N ASN A 241 -6.67 -6.22 -18.37
CA ASN A 241 -7.38 -7.39 -17.87
C ASN A 241 -7.38 -7.38 -16.33
N THR A 242 -8.54 -7.67 -15.73
CA THR A 242 -8.71 -7.88 -14.27
C THR A 242 -7.73 -8.88 -13.65
N LEU A 243 -7.21 -9.84 -14.44
CA LEU A 243 -6.22 -10.83 -13.98
C LEU A 243 -4.78 -10.30 -13.98
N TYR A 244 -4.49 -9.23 -14.73
CA TYR A 244 -3.12 -8.75 -14.96
C TYR A 244 -2.43 -8.36 -13.66
N SER A 245 -3.04 -7.48 -12.89
CA SER A 245 -2.46 -6.94 -11.65
C SER A 245 -2.25 -8.04 -10.57
N PRO A 246 -3.25 -8.87 -10.25
CA PRO A 246 -3.07 -9.95 -9.27
C PRO A 246 -2.01 -10.97 -9.70
N LEU A 247 -1.99 -11.38 -10.97
CA LEU A 247 -0.98 -12.32 -11.46
C LEU A 247 0.43 -11.72 -11.44
N PHE A 248 0.56 -10.42 -11.73
CA PHE A 248 1.83 -9.71 -11.58
C PHE A 248 2.31 -9.76 -10.12
N GLN A 249 1.44 -9.46 -9.15
CA GLN A 249 1.78 -9.49 -7.73
C GLN A 249 2.17 -10.89 -7.24
N ILE A 250 1.44 -11.94 -7.65
CA ILE A 250 1.79 -13.33 -7.34
C ILE A 250 3.16 -13.70 -7.93
N THR A 251 3.41 -13.33 -9.19
CA THR A 251 4.67 -13.59 -9.89
C THR A 251 5.84 -12.92 -9.19
N PHE A 252 5.70 -11.63 -8.85
CA PHE A 252 6.72 -10.87 -8.14
C PHE A 252 6.99 -11.43 -6.74
N THR A 253 5.96 -11.80 -5.99
CA THR A 253 6.14 -12.33 -4.63
C THR A 253 6.80 -13.72 -4.66
N LEU A 254 6.48 -14.57 -5.65
CA LEU A 254 7.20 -15.83 -5.88
C LEU A 254 8.67 -15.61 -6.26
N LEU A 255 8.97 -14.55 -7.02
CA LEU A 255 10.36 -14.18 -7.31
C LEU A 255 11.10 -13.75 -6.04
N LEU A 256 10.45 -12.98 -5.16
CA LEU A 256 11.00 -12.59 -3.85
C LEU A 256 11.29 -13.80 -2.97
N ASN A 257 10.40 -14.79 -2.92
CA ASN A 257 10.64 -16.05 -2.21
C ASN A 257 11.99 -16.66 -2.62
N ILE A 258 12.24 -16.70 -3.93
CA ILE A 258 13.46 -17.28 -4.50
C ILE A 258 14.69 -16.39 -4.21
N PHE A 259 14.54 -15.06 -4.23
CA PHE A 259 15.62 -14.14 -3.87
C PHE A 259 16.06 -14.30 -2.42
N VAL A 260 15.13 -14.40 -1.48
CA VAL A 260 15.46 -14.67 -0.06
C VAL A 260 16.35 -15.90 0.06
N ILE A 261 16.01 -16.96 -0.67
CA ILE A 261 16.74 -18.23 -0.62
C ILE A 261 18.16 -18.08 -1.17
N PHE A 262 18.36 -17.32 -2.26
CA PHE A 262 19.66 -17.22 -2.94
C PHE A 262 20.55 -16.06 -2.48
N VAL A 263 20.01 -14.95 -1.98
CA VAL A 263 20.82 -13.79 -1.58
C VAL A 263 21.57 -14.05 -0.27
N GLU A 264 20.99 -14.85 0.61
CA GLU A 264 21.48 -15.09 1.98
C GLU A 264 21.77 -16.58 2.25
N SER A 265 22.47 -17.26 1.33
CA SER A 265 22.74 -18.72 1.44
C SER A 265 23.43 -19.16 2.73
N LYS A 266 24.07 -18.24 3.46
CA LYS A 266 24.81 -18.47 4.72
C LYS A 266 24.08 -18.00 5.98
N VAL A 267 22.87 -17.45 5.87
CA VAL A 267 22.10 -17.01 7.04
C VAL A 267 21.62 -18.22 7.84
N LEU A 268 21.75 -18.12 9.17
CA LEU A 268 21.25 -19.11 10.10
C LEU A 268 19.74 -18.98 10.16
N LEU A 269 19.05 -19.85 9.42
CA LEU A 269 17.60 -19.97 9.43
C LEU A 269 17.19 -21.05 10.42
N MET A 270 15.98 -20.98 10.95
CA MET A 270 15.51 -22.02 11.84
C MET A 270 15.25 -23.31 11.06
N ASN A 271 15.83 -24.43 11.49
CA ASN A 271 15.46 -25.74 10.97
C ASN A 271 14.17 -26.18 11.67
N PRO A 272 13.06 -26.34 10.93
CA PRO A 272 11.80 -26.73 11.56
C PRO A 272 11.89 -28.11 12.21
N HIS A 273 12.64 -29.06 11.64
CA HIS A 273 12.73 -30.43 12.17
C HIS A 273 13.68 -30.54 13.35
N GLU A 274 14.80 -29.81 13.33
CA GLU A 274 15.81 -29.87 14.40
C GLU A 274 15.52 -28.88 15.54
N HIS A 275 14.60 -27.93 15.32
CA HIS A 275 14.29 -26.83 16.24
C HIS A 275 15.53 -26.02 16.63
N LYS A 276 16.47 -25.85 15.70
CA LYS A 276 17.73 -25.14 15.89
C LYS A 276 18.09 -24.29 14.67
N PRO A 277 18.78 -23.16 14.84
CA PRO A 277 19.30 -22.39 13.71
C PRO A 277 20.35 -23.20 12.93
N THR A 278 20.18 -23.31 11.62
CA THR A 278 21.09 -23.98 10.69
C THR A 278 21.17 -23.22 9.37
N VAL A 279 22.25 -23.42 8.61
CA VAL A 279 22.36 -22.91 7.24
C VAL A 279 21.58 -23.84 6.31
N ASN A 280 21.00 -23.30 5.23
CA ASN A 280 20.35 -24.11 4.22
C ASN A 280 21.39 -24.91 3.40
N THR A 281 21.77 -26.09 3.89
CA THR A 281 22.84 -26.92 3.33
C THR A 281 22.58 -27.36 1.90
N ALA A 282 21.31 -27.39 1.45
CA ALA A 282 20.95 -27.70 0.07
C ALA A 282 21.67 -26.78 -0.94
N LEU A 283 21.81 -25.50 -0.60
CA LEU A 283 22.45 -24.50 -1.46
C LEU A 283 23.96 -24.69 -1.60
N THR A 284 24.59 -25.52 -0.76
CA THR A 284 26.02 -25.85 -0.85
C THR A 284 26.31 -27.03 -1.77
N SER A 285 25.28 -27.76 -2.22
CA SER A 285 25.43 -28.92 -3.09
C SER A 285 25.55 -28.51 -4.56
N ASN A 286 26.73 -28.69 -5.15
CA ASN A 286 26.95 -28.46 -6.59
C ASN A 286 25.99 -29.25 -7.48
N THR A 287 25.62 -30.47 -7.06
CA THR A 287 24.66 -31.30 -7.80
C THR A 287 23.25 -30.69 -7.81
N PHE A 288 22.84 -30.09 -6.69
CA PHE A 288 21.57 -29.38 -6.58
C PHE A 288 21.60 -28.06 -7.37
N LEU A 289 22.66 -27.26 -7.22
CA LEU A 289 22.82 -26.01 -7.96
C LEU A 289 22.79 -26.22 -9.47
N THR A 290 23.36 -27.34 -9.97
CA THR A 290 23.30 -27.69 -11.40
C THR A 290 21.87 -27.99 -11.86
N LYS A 291 21.06 -28.67 -11.02
CA LYS A 291 19.64 -28.91 -11.33
C LYS A 291 18.84 -27.62 -11.32
N VAL A 292 19.08 -26.75 -10.35
CA VAL A 292 18.47 -25.41 -10.27
C VAL A 292 18.84 -24.58 -11.50
N GLU A 293 20.10 -24.59 -11.93
CA GLU A 293 20.55 -23.89 -13.15
C GLU A 293 19.80 -24.43 -14.39
N ALA A 294 19.65 -25.74 -14.51
CA ALA A 294 18.88 -26.36 -15.59
C ALA A 294 17.40 -25.91 -15.54
N ASP A 295 16.78 -25.91 -14.34
CA ASP A 295 15.41 -25.45 -14.16
C ASP A 295 15.28 -23.94 -14.47
N ILE A 296 16.27 -23.09 -14.19
CA ILE A 296 16.22 -21.66 -14.53
C ILE A 296 16.45 -21.44 -16.02
N THR A 297 17.27 -22.25 -16.68
CA THR A 297 17.62 -22.05 -18.10
C THR A 297 16.59 -22.61 -19.08
N SER A 298 15.77 -23.60 -18.69
CA SER A 298 14.77 -24.22 -19.56
C SER A 298 13.39 -23.53 -19.54
N ASP A 299 12.67 -23.52 -20.65
CA ASP A 299 11.20 -23.31 -20.73
C ASP A 299 10.65 -21.97 -20.21
N TRP A 300 11.23 -20.84 -20.61
CA TRP A 300 10.78 -19.46 -20.27
C TRP A 300 10.32 -18.62 -21.46
N GLU A 301 9.89 -19.25 -22.56
CA GLU A 301 9.60 -18.60 -23.85
C GLU A 301 8.68 -17.36 -23.76
N HIS A 302 7.84 -17.28 -22.72
CA HIS A 302 6.84 -16.23 -22.56
C HIS A 302 7.28 -15.06 -21.64
N ASN A 303 8.37 -15.18 -20.87
CA ASN A 303 8.85 -14.12 -19.96
C ASN A 303 10.37 -14.16 -19.77
N LEU A 304 11.11 -13.77 -20.82
CA LEU A 304 12.57 -13.72 -20.79
C LEU A 304 13.13 -12.75 -19.74
N SER A 305 12.42 -11.66 -19.43
CA SER A 305 12.86 -10.68 -18.42
C SER A 305 12.88 -11.27 -17.00
N ILE A 306 11.87 -12.05 -16.62
CA ILE A 306 11.83 -12.75 -15.32
C ILE A 306 12.94 -13.80 -15.27
N GLN A 307 13.10 -14.57 -16.35
CA GLN A 307 14.19 -15.55 -16.46
C GLN A 307 15.56 -14.88 -16.27
N SER A 308 15.82 -13.79 -16.99
CA SER A 308 17.09 -13.06 -16.92
C SER A 308 17.34 -12.48 -15.53
N THR A 309 16.31 -11.99 -14.86
CA THR A 309 16.42 -11.51 -13.47
C THR A 309 16.83 -12.66 -12.54
N LEU A 310 16.16 -13.82 -12.66
CA LEU A 310 16.43 -15.00 -11.84
C LEU A 310 17.82 -15.59 -12.12
N GLN A 311 18.25 -15.65 -13.38
CA GLN A 311 19.60 -16.06 -13.77
C GLN A 311 20.66 -15.15 -13.16
N SER A 312 20.45 -13.82 -13.23
CA SER A 312 21.38 -12.85 -12.68
C SER A 312 21.57 -13.03 -11.17
N VAL A 313 20.48 -13.22 -10.41
CA VAL A 313 20.55 -13.47 -8.96
C VAL A 313 21.21 -14.82 -8.65
N PHE A 314 20.92 -15.87 -9.43
CA PHE A 314 21.56 -17.17 -9.25
C PHE A 314 23.09 -17.12 -9.49
N TYR A 315 23.54 -16.42 -10.53
CA TYR A 315 24.97 -16.29 -10.82
C TYR A 315 25.68 -15.31 -9.89
N LEU A 316 24.98 -14.31 -9.35
CA LEU A 316 25.47 -13.47 -8.26
C LEU A 316 25.85 -14.28 -7.02
N LEU A 317 25.03 -15.25 -6.64
CA LEU A 317 25.35 -16.16 -5.54
C LEU A 317 26.66 -16.91 -5.84
N LYS A 318 26.82 -17.44 -7.05
CA LYS A 318 28.07 -18.13 -7.47
C LYS A 318 29.28 -17.19 -7.47
N LEU A 319 29.12 -15.94 -7.89
CA LEU A 319 30.18 -14.92 -7.87
C LEU A 319 30.68 -14.65 -6.44
N LYS A 320 29.78 -14.54 -5.47
CA LYS A 320 30.13 -14.36 -4.06
C LYS A 320 30.90 -15.56 -3.47
N GLU A 321 30.68 -16.76 -4.01
CA GLU A 321 31.32 -17.98 -3.54
C GLU A 321 32.63 -18.34 -4.28
N SER A 322 32.81 -17.86 -5.52
CA SER A 322 33.94 -18.23 -6.38
C SER A 322 34.66 -17.01 -6.98
N ALA A 323 35.69 -16.53 -6.28
CA ALA A 323 36.51 -15.39 -6.74
C ALA A 323 37.32 -15.68 -8.02
N ASN A 324 37.62 -16.94 -8.32
CA ASN A 324 38.52 -17.33 -9.41
C ASN A 324 37.86 -17.34 -10.81
N ASP A 325 36.52 -17.39 -10.88
CA ASP A 325 35.76 -17.50 -12.14
C ASP A 325 34.88 -16.26 -12.40
N PHE A 326 35.28 -15.13 -11.82
CA PHE A 326 34.49 -13.90 -11.79
C PHE A 326 34.02 -13.45 -13.17
N ASP A 327 34.91 -13.40 -14.17
CA ASP A 327 34.58 -12.95 -15.53
C ASP A 327 33.57 -13.88 -16.22
N GLN A 328 33.67 -15.19 -15.99
CA GLN A 328 32.78 -16.18 -16.59
C GLN A 328 31.36 -16.06 -16.02
N TRP A 329 31.24 -15.96 -14.70
CA TRP A 329 29.93 -15.84 -14.04
C TRP A 329 29.30 -14.46 -14.26
N SER A 330 30.10 -13.39 -14.33
CA SER A 330 29.63 -12.06 -14.67
C SER A 330 28.99 -12.02 -16.07
N GLN A 331 29.65 -12.59 -17.08
CA GLN A 331 29.08 -12.67 -18.44
C GLN A 331 27.78 -13.49 -18.52
N ARG A 332 27.64 -14.52 -17.68
CA ARG A 332 26.41 -15.32 -17.61
C ARG A 332 25.28 -14.64 -16.82
N ALA A 333 25.64 -13.86 -15.80
CA ALA A 333 24.69 -13.06 -15.04
C ALA A 333 24.12 -11.89 -15.86
N PHE A 334 24.90 -11.35 -16.80
CA PHE A 334 24.55 -10.21 -17.66
C PHE A 334 24.80 -10.52 -19.14
N PRO A 335 23.97 -11.38 -19.76
CA PRO A 335 24.08 -11.64 -21.18
C PRO A 335 23.78 -10.36 -21.97
N LYS A 336 24.59 -10.04 -22.99
CA LYS A 336 24.51 -8.76 -23.73
C LYS A 336 23.17 -8.54 -24.45
N ASP A 337 22.44 -9.61 -24.73
CA ASP A 337 21.17 -9.63 -25.45
C ASP A 337 19.94 -9.51 -24.54
N ARG A 338 20.10 -9.48 -23.21
CA ARG A 338 18.97 -9.39 -22.27
C ARG A 338 19.27 -8.42 -21.15
N ASN A 339 18.21 -7.84 -20.57
CA ASN A 339 18.33 -6.95 -19.43
C ASN A 339 17.75 -7.60 -18.16
N PRO A 340 18.60 -8.15 -17.26
CA PRO A 340 18.17 -8.69 -15.98
C PRO A 340 17.46 -7.70 -15.05
N ALA A 341 17.62 -6.40 -15.28
CA ALA A 341 17.00 -5.35 -14.48
C ALA A 341 15.57 -5.00 -14.94
N GLU A 342 15.16 -5.44 -16.12
CA GLU A 342 13.87 -5.05 -16.72
C GLU A 342 12.66 -5.40 -15.85
N PHE A 343 12.58 -6.64 -15.35
CA PHE A 343 11.44 -7.04 -14.53
C PHE A 343 11.46 -6.35 -13.15
N LEU A 344 12.65 -6.09 -12.61
CA LEU A 344 12.81 -5.33 -11.38
C LEU A 344 12.31 -3.89 -11.54
N ALA A 345 12.68 -3.22 -12.63
CA ALA A 345 12.17 -1.89 -12.94
C ALA A 345 10.63 -1.88 -13.04
N ARG A 346 10.02 -2.89 -13.67
CA ARG A 346 8.55 -3.02 -13.75
C ARG A 346 7.90 -3.19 -12.37
N ILE A 347 8.53 -3.90 -11.44
CA ILE A 347 8.03 -4.04 -10.05
C ILE A 347 7.97 -2.68 -9.37
N VAL A 348 9.03 -1.86 -9.50
CA VAL A 348 9.07 -0.51 -8.93
C VAL A 348 7.98 0.40 -9.50
N GLU A 349 7.73 0.29 -10.80
CA GLU A 349 6.73 1.12 -11.49
C GLU A 349 5.29 0.76 -11.10
N PHE A 350 5.06 -0.50 -10.72
CA PHE A 350 3.74 -1.02 -10.39
C PHE A 350 3.12 -0.28 -9.20
N GLN A 351 1.86 0.14 -9.30
CA GLN A 351 1.25 1.02 -8.30
C GLN A 351 1.08 0.31 -6.95
N GLU A 352 0.67 -0.94 -7.00
CA GLU A 352 0.41 -1.82 -5.86
C GLU A 352 1.70 -2.14 -5.10
N PHE A 353 2.85 -2.13 -5.78
CA PHE A 353 4.16 -2.27 -5.14
C PHE A 353 4.41 -1.15 -4.12
N LYS A 354 3.95 0.09 -4.39
CA LYS A 354 4.17 1.23 -3.50
C LYS A 354 3.50 1.05 -2.13
N ASN A 355 2.45 0.24 -2.06
CA ASN A 355 1.66 -0.05 -0.87
C ASN A 355 1.85 -1.48 -0.34
N ASN A 356 2.76 -2.25 -0.94
CA ASN A 356 3.00 -3.63 -0.56
C ASN A 356 3.80 -3.69 0.75
N SER A 357 3.39 -4.55 1.68
CA SER A 357 4.12 -4.81 2.93
C SER A 357 5.56 -5.29 2.70
N LEU A 358 5.82 -5.92 1.56
CA LEU A 358 7.14 -6.43 1.15
C LEU A 358 8.02 -5.38 0.45
N LYS A 359 7.56 -4.13 0.30
CA LYS A 359 8.29 -3.06 -0.38
C LYS A 359 9.70 -2.86 0.19
N ASN A 360 9.83 -2.79 1.51
CA ASN A 360 11.13 -2.57 2.15
C ASN A 360 12.08 -3.74 1.92
N PHE A 361 11.57 -4.98 1.96
CA PHE A 361 12.37 -6.16 1.65
C PHE A 361 12.83 -6.15 0.19
N TYR A 362 11.95 -5.77 -0.73
CA TYR A 362 12.33 -5.63 -2.13
C TYR A 362 13.38 -4.53 -2.34
N LEU A 363 13.27 -3.40 -1.65
CA LEU A 363 14.29 -2.35 -1.70
C LEU A 363 15.64 -2.83 -1.14
N PHE A 364 15.63 -3.68 -0.11
CA PHE A 364 16.84 -4.36 0.37
C PHE A 364 17.45 -5.31 -0.69
N VAL A 365 16.62 -6.14 -1.34
CA VAL A 365 17.13 -7.01 -2.41
C VAL A 365 17.64 -6.20 -3.59
N LEU A 366 16.95 -5.13 -3.97
CA LEU A 366 17.42 -4.21 -4.99
C LEU A 366 18.73 -3.57 -4.60
N ASP A 367 18.93 -3.24 -3.31
CA ASP A 367 20.13 -2.59 -2.83
C ASP A 367 21.31 -3.54 -2.96
N GLU A 368 21.16 -4.76 -2.45
CA GLU A 368 22.14 -5.83 -2.60
C GLU A 368 22.46 -6.10 -4.08
N TYR A 369 21.42 -6.13 -4.93
CA TYR A 369 21.54 -6.33 -6.37
C TYR A 369 22.30 -5.18 -7.02
N CYS A 370 21.91 -3.93 -6.78
CA CYS A 370 22.52 -2.77 -7.43
C CYS A 370 23.91 -2.48 -6.86
N CYS A 371 24.12 -2.46 -5.55
CA CYS A 371 25.46 -2.29 -4.97
C CYS A 371 26.47 -3.31 -5.49
N SER A 372 26.04 -4.56 -5.74
CA SER A 372 26.91 -5.60 -6.29
C SER A 372 27.15 -5.47 -7.80
N LEU A 373 26.26 -4.80 -8.55
CA LEU A 373 26.17 -4.97 -10.01
C LEU A 373 26.08 -3.69 -10.82
N ILE A 374 26.02 -2.54 -10.17
CA ILE A 374 25.72 -1.26 -10.81
C ILE A 374 26.73 -0.87 -11.89
N GLN A 375 27.96 -1.37 -11.79
CA GLN A 375 29.03 -1.18 -12.77
C GLN A 375 28.77 -1.91 -14.10
N TYR A 376 27.87 -2.90 -14.11
CA TYR A 376 27.54 -3.72 -15.28
C TYR A 376 26.28 -3.25 -16.01
N PHE A 377 25.49 -2.34 -15.43
CA PHE A 377 24.30 -1.82 -16.10
C PHE A 377 24.68 -0.72 -17.11
N PRO A 378 24.24 -0.82 -18.37
CA PRO A 378 24.35 0.29 -19.31
C PRO A 378 23.38 1.40 -18.88
N ILE A 379 23.86 2.45 -18.20
CA ILE A 379 23.05 3.53 -17.62
C ILE A 379 22.32 4.40 -18.68
N ASN A 380 22.53 4.16 -19.98
CA ASN A 380 21.76 4.79 -21.05
C ASN A 380 20.25 4.44 -21.02
N ASP A 381 19.85 3.39 -20.30
CA ASP A 381 18.46 2.96 -20.25
C ASP A 381 17.68 3.62 -19.11
N LYS A 382 16.54 4.24 -19.46
CA LYS A 382 15.47 4.74 -18.56
C LYS A 382 15.26 3.84 -17.34
N MET A 383 15.24 2.52 -17.55
CA MET A 383 15.06 1.50 -16.51
C MET A 383 16.07 1.61 -15.37
N ASN A 384 17.35 1.86 -15.68
CA ASN A 384 18.40 1.94 -14.67
C ASN A 384 18.23 3.19 -13.81
N CYS A 385 17.91 4.33 -14.42
CA CYS A 385 17.62 5.55 -13.66
C CYS A 385 16.40 5.37 -12.74
N MET A 386 15.36 4.66 -13.18
CA MET A 386 14.16 4.39 -12.35
C MET A 386 14.47 3.42 -11.20
N MET A 387 15.28 2.39 -11.42
CA MET A 387 15.74 1.50 -10.35
C MET A 387 16.59 2.25 -9.32
N MET A 388 17.52 3.10 -9.78
CA MET A 388 18.33 3.94 -8.89
C MET A 388 17.47 4.95 -8.12
N ALA A 389 16.44 5.52 -8.75
CA ALA A 389 15.48 6.38 -8.07
C ALA A 389 14.71 5.61 -6.97
N ALA A 390 14.29 4.38 -7.24
CA ALA A 390 13.63 3.53 -6.24
C ALA A 390 14.54 3.24 -5.05
N LEU A 391 15.78 2.89 -5.33
CA LEU A 391 16.79 2.61 -4.31
C LEU A 391 17.09 3.80 -3.43
N THR A 392 17.05 4.99 -4.01
CA THR A 392 17.30 6.23 -3.27
C THR A 392 16.36 6.38 -2.08
N VAL A 393 15.15 5.79 -2.13
CA VAL A 393 14.21 5.80 -0.99
C VAL A 393 14.80 5.17 0.27
N CYS A 394 15.60 4.11 0.13
CA CYS A 394 16.23 3.41 1.26
C CYS A 394 17.71 3.76 1.42
N ASN A 395 18.43 3.98 0.32
CA ASN A 395 19.88 4.08 0.29
C ASN A 395 20.42 5.28 -0.51
N GLY A 396 19.86 6.47 -0.25
CA GLY A 396 20.14 7.65 -1.06
C GLY A 396 21.58 8.17 -1.03
N ILE A 397 22.33 7.94 0.05
CA ILE A 397 23.75 8.37 0.15
C ILE A 397 24.62 7.54 -0.80
N GLU A 398 24.43 6.22 -0.82
CA GLU A 398 25.16 5.27 -1.65
C GLU A 398 24.84 5.50 -3.12
N VAL A 399 23.56 5.69 -3.46
CA VAL A 399 23.15 6.10 -4.80
C VAL A 399 23.83 7.41 -5.21
N TYR A 400 23.82 8.42 -4.34
CA TYR A 400 24.48 9.69 -4.62
C TYR A 400 26.00 9.54 -4.84
N ASN A 401 26.66 8.77 -3.98
CA ASN A 401 28.09 8.51 -4.06
C ASN A 401 28.46 7.74 -5.33
N PHE A 402 27.64 6.77 -5.74
CA PHE A 402 27.83 6.02 -6.98
C PHE A 402 27.90 6.95 -8.20
N PHE A 403 26.93 7.86 -8.36
CA PHE A 403 26.93 8.86 -9.43
C PHE A 403 27.98 9.98 -9.23
N THR A 404 28.71 9.99 -8.12
CA THR A 404 29.81 10.94 -7.86
C THR A 404 31.18 10.33 -8.13
N LYS A 405 31.40 9.07 -7.72
CA LYS A 405 32.74 8.45 -7.64
C LYS A 405 32.91 7.23 -8.54
N ASP A 406 31.89 6.38 -8.62
CA ASP A 406 32.08 5.00 -9.12
C ASP A 406 31.48 4.78 -10.53
N SER A 407 30.56 5.64 -10.95
CA SER A 407 30.00 5.58 -12.30
C SER A 407 30.94 6.19 -13.34
N ALA A 408 31.65 5.34 -14.09
CA ALA A 408 32.54 5.78 -15.17
C ALA A 408 31.78 6.50 -16.32
N GLN A 409 30.54 6.08 -16.59
CA GLN A 409 29.77 6.54 -17.74
C GLN A 409 28.87 7.74 -17.41
N PHE A 410 28.20 7.75 -16.26
CA PHE A 410 27.20 8.76 -15.87
C PHE A 410 27.49 9.35 -14.50
N THR A 411 27.89 10.62 -14.44
CA THR A 411 28.04 11.35 -13.18
C THR A 411 26.93 12.37 -13.01
N TRP A 412 26.70 12.86 -11.78
CA TRP A 412 25.75 13.96 -11.55
C TRP A 412 26.01 15.17 -12.46
N ASN A 413 27.28 15.51 -12.67
CA ASN A 413 27.66 16.60 -13.58
C ASN A 413 27.24 16.32 -15.03
N LYS A 414 27.44 15.10 -15.53
CA LYS A 414 27.01 14.71 -16.88
C LYS A 414 25.48 14.75 -17.03
N ILE A 415 24.75 14.23 -16.04
CA ILE A 415 23.28 14.25 -16.02
C ILE A 415 22.77 15.70 -16.09
N LEU A 416 23.30 16.57 -15.23
CA LEU A 416 22.90 17.97 -15.17
C LEU A 416 23.32 18.75 -16.44
N GLN A 417 24.48 18.45 -17.00
CA GLN A 417 24.93 19.02 -18.29
C GLN A 417 24.04 18.57 -19.45
N HIS A 418 23.62 17.31 -19.49
CA HIS A 418 22.68 16.82 -20.50
C HIS A 418 21.35 17.56 -20.39
N MET A 419 20.81 17.70 -19.17
CA MET A 419 19.59 18.49 -18.96
C MET A 419 19.77 19.95 -19.39
N GLN A 420 20.90 20.59 -19.07
CA GLN A 420 21.20 21.95 -19.54
C GLN A 420 21.24 22.05 -21.07
N PHE A 421 21.87 21.08 -21.73
CA PHE A 421 21.96 21.03 -23.18
C PHE A 421 20.58 20.91 -23.85
N TYR A 422 19.70 20.04 -23.33
CA TYR A 422 18.35 19.89 -23.88
C TYR A 422 17.51 21.16 -23.71
N ILE A 423 17.58 21.82 -22.55
CA ILE A 423 16.82 23.06 -22.35
C ILE A 423 17.32 24.22 -23.21
N GLU A 424 18.64 24.29 -23.46
CA GLU A 424 19.23 25.26 -24.38
C GLU A 424 18.80 25.00 -25.83
N SER A 425 18.72 23.73 -26.22
CA SER A 425 18.25 23.32 -27.55
C SER A 425 16.78 23.64 -27.77
N LEU A 426 15.94 23.47 -26.74
CA LEU A 426 14.51 23.81 -26.76
C LEU A 426 14.22 25.31 -26.93
N ASN A 427 15.17 26.18 -26.62
CA ASN A 427 15.04 27.63 -26.86
C ASN A 427 15.30 28.00 -28.33
N GLN A 428 15.74 27.06 -29.17
CA GLN A 428 15.89 27.27 -30.60
C GLN A 428 14.56 26.99 -31.32
N PRO A 429 14.15 27.84 -32.28
CA PRO A 429 12.90 27.65 -33.02
C PRO A 429 12.89 26.30 -33.77
N ASN A 430 11.76 25.58 -33.70
CA ASN A 430 11.50 24.28 -34.34
C ASN A 430 12.23 23.05 -33.77
N THR A 431 12.73 23.12 -32.53
CA THR A 431 13.34 21.95 -31.87
C THR A 431 12.28 21.21 -31.03
N GLU A 432 11.85 20.04 -31.50
CA GLU A 432 11.03 19.12 -30.72
C GLU A 432 11.91 18.04 -30.09
N LEU A 433 11.65 17.71 -28.82
CA LEU A 433 12.30 16.58 -28.16
C LEU A 433 11.80 15.26 -28.76
N SER A 434 12.71 14.34 -29.04
CA SER A 434 12.30 12.99 -29.40
C SER A 434 11.59 12.30 -28.20
N PRO A 435 10.75 11.28 -28.45
CA PRO A 435 10.16 10.49 -27.37
C PRO A 435 11.22 9.87 -26.45
N SER A 436 12.32 9.38 -27.03
CA SER A 436 13.46 8.81 -26.29
C SER A 436 14.11 9.84 -25.36
N ASP A 437 14.33 11.06 -25.83
CA ASP A 437 14.90 12.14 -25.01
C ASP A 437 13.96 12.55 -23.88
N THR A 438 12.65 12.61 -24.17
CA THR A 438 11.62 12.92 -23.18
C THR A 438 11.58 11.87 -22.07
N GLU A 439 11.71 10.59 -22.43
CA GLU A 439 11.77 9.50 -21.46
C GLU A 439 13.05 9.53 -20.61
N ALA A 440 14.20 9.80 -21.22
CA ALA A 440 15.47 9.96 -20.51
C ALA A 440 15.43 11.12 -19.51
N LEU A 441 14.92 12.28 -19.94
CA LEU A 441 14.76 13.46 -19.08
C LEU A 441 13.81 13.21 -17.91
N ASN A 442 12.69 12.51 -18.14
CA ASN A 442 11.80 12.10 -17.06
C ASN A 442 12.51 11.18 -16.07
N ALA A 443 13.31 10.22 -16.55
CA ALA A 443 14.06 9.32 -15.68
C ALA A 443 15.11 10.07 -14.84
N PHE A 444 15.83 11.03 -15.42
CA PHE A 444 16.76 11.90 -14.70
C PHE A 444 16.04 12.74 -13.65
N LEU A 445 14.91 13.37 -14.00
CA LEU A 445 14.13 14.15 -13.04
C LEU A 445 13.60 13.29 -11.90
N CYS A 446 13.12 12.07 -12.17
CA CYS A 446 12.69 11.13 -11.14
C CYS A 446 13.84 10.78 -10.18
N LEU A 447 15.02 10.42 -10.71
CA LEU A 447 16.21 10.13 -9.90
C LEU A 447 16.60 11.33 -9.03
N ILE A 448 16.71 12.52 -9.62
CA ILE A 448 17.06 13.74 -8.89
C ILE A 448 15.99 14.06 -7.81
N THR A 449 14.72 13.90 -8.13
CA THR A 449 13.60 14.11 -7.20
C THR A 449 13.71 13.20 -5.98
N GLU A 450 13.99 11.91 -6.18
CA GLU A 450 14.12 10.98 -5.06
C GLU A 450 15.38 11.28 -4.22
N VAL A 451 16.49 11.71 -4.83
CA VAL A 451 17.70 12.13 -4.08
C VAL A 451 17.42 13.36 -3.24
N ILE A 452 16.68 14.33 -3.80
CA ILE A 452 16.24 15.52 -3.05
C ILE A 452 15.32 15.10 -1.91
N ASN A 453 14.37 14.20 -2.14
CA ASN A 453 13.45 13.72 -1.10
C ASN A 453 14.14 12.97 0.04
N TYR A 454 15.26 12.28 -0.23
CA TYR A 454 15.96 11.49 0.77
C TYR A 454 16.60 12.35 1.85
N SER A 455 17.28 13.45 1.49
CA SER A 455 17.95 14.30 2.47
C SER A 455 18.16 15.75 1.99
N PRO A 456 17.96 16.75 2.86
CA PRO A 456 18.30 18.14 2.56
C PRO A 456 19.78 18.32 2.24
N HIS A 457 20.65 17.50 2.83
CA HIS A 457 22.09 17.58 2.58
C HIS A 457 22.42 17.19 1.13
N LEU A 458 21.83 16.10 0.63
CA LEU A 458 22.03 15.66 -0.75
C LEU A 458 21.44 16.67 -1.75
N ALA A 459 20.28 17.25 -1.45
CA ALA A 459 19.70 18.33 -2.24
C ALA A 459 20.66 19.54 -2.35
N GLN A 460 21.28 19.94 -1.23
CA GLN A 460 22.29 20.99 -1.22
C GLN A 460 23.54 20.61 -2.01
N MET A 461 24.01 19.36 -1.89
CA MET A 461 25.18 18.89 -2.63
C MET A 461 24.94 18.89 -4.15
N LEU A 462 23.78 18.43 -4.61
CA LEU A 462 23.37 18.54 -6.02
C LEU A 462 23.33 19.99 -6.50
N SER A 463 22.88 20.90 -5.63
CA SER A 463 22.77 22.33 -5.95
C SER A 463 24.13 23.06 -6.02
N ARG A 464 25.23 22.46 -5.52
CA ARG A 464 26.55 23.11 -5.50
C ARG A 464 27.18 23.24 -6.89
N SER A 465 26.99 22.24 -7.76
CA SER A 465 27.58 22.23 -9.10
C SER A 465 26.70 22.93 -10.14
N THR A 466 25.39 22.98 -9.92
CA THR A 466 24.44 23.62 -10.83
C THR A 466 23.25 24.14 -10.03
N PRO A 467 22.74 25.35 -10.30
CA PRO A 467 21.52 25.86 -9.67
C PRO A 467 20.30 25.08 -10.18
N ILE A 468 20.03 23.93 -9.56
CA ILE A 468 19.00 22.98 -10.01
C ILE A 468 17.60 23.60 -10.05
N LEU A 469 17.26 24.51 -9.13
CA LEU A 469 15.97 25.21 -9.16
C LEU A 469 15.80 26.04 -10.42
N LEU A 470 16.82 26.82 -10.81
CA LEU A 470 16.76 27.63 -12.02
C LEU A 470 16.59 26.74 -13.26
N LEU A 471 17.29 25.60 -13.29
CA LEU A 471 17.16 24.61 -14.35
C LEU A 471 15.72 24.06 -14.42
N PHE A 472 15.14 23.66 -13.29
CA PHE A 472 13.76 23.16 -13.25
C PHE A 472 12.75 24.20 -13.71
N PHE A 473 12.86 25.46 -13.26
CA PHE A 473 11.95 26.51 -13.69
C PHE A 473 12.02 26.77 -15.20
N ARG A 474 13.23 26.73 -15.80
CA ARG A 474 13.39 26.81 -17.26
C ARG A 474 12.62 25.70 -17.97
N TYR A 475 12.68 24.46 -17.47
CA TYR A 475 11.92 23.33 -18.02
C TYR A 475 10.41 23.51 -17.90
N VAL A 476 9.90 24.00 -16.78
CA VAL A 476 8.45 24.23 -16.61
C VAL A 476 7.94 25.30 -17.57
N THR A 477 8.73 26.36 -17.82
CA THR A 477 8.38 27.44 -18.76
C THR A 477 8.58 27.07 -20.23
N ALA A 478 9.38 26.04 -20.53
CA ALA A 478 9.68 25.66 -21.90
C ALA A 478 8.47 25.02 -22.63
N PRO A 479 8.47 25.01 -23.98
CA PRO A 479 7.43 24.36 -24.78
C PRO A 479 7.63 22.83 -24.82
N VAL A 480 7.64 22.19 -23.65
CA VAL A 480 7.77 20.72 -23.50
C VAL A 480 6.43 20.05 -23.21
N SER A 481 6.40 18.73 -23.33
CA SER A 481 5.22 17.91 -23.02
C SER A 481 4.75 18.14 -21.59
N VAL A 482 3.42 18.09 -21.38
CA VAL A 482 2.83 18.33 -20.05
C VAL A 482 3.31 17.30 -19.02
N GLY A 483 3.57 16.06 -19.45
CA GLY A 483 4.20 15.04 -18.62
C GLY A 483 5.56 15.47 -18.08
N LEU A 484 6.44 16.02 -18.92
CA LEU A 484 7.76 16.50 -18.49
C LEU A 484 7.63 17.72 -17.55
N LYS A 485 6.69 18.63 -17.81
CA LYS A 485 6.39 19.75 -16.90
C LYS A 485 5.92 19.27 -15.53
N SER A 486 5.04 18.28 -15.51
CA SER A 486 4.54 17.64 -14.30
C SER A 486 5.67 17.00 -13.49
N THR A 487 6.54 16.21 -14.13
CA THR A 487 7.72 15.61 -13.46
C THR A 487 8.68 16.67 -12.94
N THR A 488 8.86 17.77 -13.68
CA THR A 488 9.70 18.89 -13.25
C THR A 488 9.10 19.63 -12.05
N LEU A 489 7.78 19.88 -12.04
CA LEU A 489 7.09 20.43 -10.87
C LEU A 489 7.23 19.52 -9.66
N LYS A 490 7.16 18.19 -9.84
CA LYS A 490 7.40 17.23 -8.75
C LYS A 490 8.79 17.40 -8.14
N ALA A 491 9.82 17.65 -8.96
CA ALA A 491 11.17 17.95 -8.48
C ALA A 491 11.24 19.27 -7.70
N ILE A 492 10.54 20.31 -8.15
CA ILE A 492 10.41 21.59 -7.43
C ILE A 492 9.68 21.38 -6.10
N THR A 493 8.61 20.58 -6.07
CA THR A 493 7.86 20.21 -4.86
C THR A 493 8.76 19.47 -3.87
N ALA A 494 9.66 18.60 -4.33
CA ALA A 494 10.64 17.95 -3.47
C ALA A 494 11.60 18.96 -2.82
N CYS A 495 12.06 19.98 -3.56
CA CYS A 495 12.84 21.08 -2.99
C CYS A 495 12.03 21.90 -1.98
N ALA A 496 10.75 22.17 -2.25
CA ALA A 496 9.86 22.99 -1.42
C ALA A 496 9.65 22.44 0.00
N LYS A 497 9.90 21.13 0.21
CA LYS A 497 9.90 20.51 1.55
C LYS A 497 10.94 21.13 2.49
N TYR A 498 12.00 21.73 1.94
CA TYR A 498 13.07 22.32 2.74
C TYR A 498 12.93 23.85 2.78
N PRO A 499 12.82 24.46 3.98
CA PRO A 499 12.60 25.89 4.13
C PRO A 499 13.63 26.78 3.43
N ILE A 500 14.87 26.28 3.25
CA ILE A 500 15.95 27.02 2.57
C ILE A 500 15.62 27.36 1.11
N TYR A 501 14.85 26.52 0.42
CA TYR A 501 14.50 26.72 -1.00
C TYR A 501 13.21 27.51 -1.20
N VAL A 502 12.35 27.61 -0.17
CA VAL A 502 11.02 28.24 -0.28
C VAL A 502 11.07 29.69 -0.78
N PRO A 503 11.97 30.58 -0.29
CA PRO A 503 12.03 31.96 -0.79
C PRO A 503 12.39 32.05 -2.28
N ASP A 504 13.35 31.25 -2.73
CA ASP A 504 13.78 31.22 -4.13
C ASP A 504 12.69 30.65 -5.04
N ILE A 505 11.94 29.64 -4.58
CA ILE A 505 10.80 29.09 -5.31
C ILE A 505 9.70 30.15 -5.45
N TRP A 506 9.37 30.89 -4.39
CA TRP A 506 8.40 32.00 -4.49
C TRP A 506 8.85 33.09 -5.45
N LYS A 507 10.13 33.46 -5.40
CA LYS A 507 10.70 34.44 -6.32
C LYS A 507 10.56 33.97 -7.77
N LEU A 508 10.97 32.74 -8.06
CA LEU A 508 10.91 32.18 -9.42
C LEU A 508 9.47 31.99 -9.92
N LEU A 509 8.52 31.57 -9.06
CA LEU A 509 7.10 31.48 -9.41
C LEU A 509 6.50 32.83 -9.81
N ASN A 510 6.90 33.90 -9.11
CA ASN A 510 6.46 35.26 -9.42
C ASN A 510 7.09 35.79 -10.70
N GLU A 511 8.37 35.48 -10.96
CA GLU A 511 9.08 35.87 -12.18
C GLU A 511 8.59 35.12 -13.43
N SER A 512 8.16 33.87 -13.27
CA SER A 512 7.81 33.00 -14.38
C SER A 512 6.33 33.07 -14.79
N GLU A 513 5.48 33.74 -14.01
CA GLU A 513 4.02 33.79 -14.19
C GLU A 513 3.38 32.39 -14.36
N ILE A 514 3.99 31.34 -13.80
CA ILE A 514 3.47 29.97 -13.90
C ILE A 514 2.24 29.80 -13.01
N PHE A 515 2.05 30.67 -12.01
CA PHE A 515 0.98 30.48 -11.03
C PHE A 515 -0.44 30.53 -11.63
N PRO A 516 -0.83 31.57 -12.40
CA PRO A 516 -2.17 31.61 -12.99
C PRO A 516 -2.39 30.52 -14.03
N SER A 517 -1.33 30.05 -14.71
CA SER A 517 -1.42 28.96 -15.68
C SER A 517 -1.49 27.58 -15.01
N GLY A 518 -0.82 27.39 -13.88
CA GLY A 518 -0.82 26.14 -13.10
C GLY A 518 -2.13 25.78 -12.41
N LEU A 519 -2.96 26.78 -12.10
CA LEU A 519 -4.30 26.59 -11.52
C LEU A 519 -5.44 26.70 -12.55
N ARG A 520 -5.11 26.86 -13.84
CA ARG A 520 -6.09 26.81 -14.93
C ARG A 520 -6.15 25.41 -15.51
N MET A 521 -7.34 24.83 -15.47
CA MET A 521 -7.71 23.72 -16.35
C MET A 521 -8.65 24.30 -17.39
N GLU A 522 -8.12 24.67 -18.55
CA GLU A 522 -8.87 25.31 -19.64
C GLU A 522 -9.66 24.28 -20.46
N SER A 523 -9.20 23.02 -20.48
CA SER A 523 -9.90 21.93 -21.15
C SER A 523 -10.97 21.24 -20.28
N GLN A 524 -12.11 20.90 -20.90
CA GLN A 524 -13.17 20.09 -20.27
C GLN A 524 -12.87 18.59 -20.28
N SER A 525 -11.86 18.14 -21.04
CA SER A 525 -11.43 16.75 -21.15
C SER A 525 -10.02 16.56 -20.58
N SER A 526 -9.84 15.51 -19.77
CA SER A 526 -8.54 15.04 -19.28
C SER A 526 -7.58 14.57 -20.38
N GLU A 527 -8.05 14.47 -21.62
CA GLU A 527 -7.32 13.94 -22.78
C GLU A 527 -6.12 14.80 -23.21
N HIS A 528 -6.09 16.09 -22.85
CA HIS A 528 -4.96 16.98 -23.17
C HIS A 528 -3.83 16.94 -22.13
N GLY A 529 -3.92 16.08 -21.11
CA GLY A 529 -2.82 15.89 -20.14
C GLY A 529 -2.59 17.06 -19.19
N GLU A 530 -3.50 18.04 -19.12
CA GLU A 530 -3.42 19.20 -18.20
C GLU A 530 -3.60 18.80 -16.72
N PHE A 531 -4.24 17.66 -16.46
CA PHE A 531 -4.53 17.19 -15.11
C PHE A 531 -3.28 16.88 -14.28
N PRO A 532 -2.32 16.03 -14.74
CA PRO A 532 -1.07 15.78 -14.02
C PRO A 532 -0.32 17.06 -13.61
N PHE A 533 -0.29 18.06 -14.49
CA PHE A 533 0.35 19.35 -14.22
C PHE A 533 -0.36 20.13 -13.13
N THR A 534 -1.69 20.26 -13.22
CA THR A 534 -2.51 20.93 -12.19
C THR A 534 -2.39 20.22 -10.84
N GLN A 535 -2.41 18.88 -10.84
CA GLN A 535 -2.23 18.06 -9.64
C GLN A 535 -0.87 18.33 -8.97
N GLN A 536 0.22 18.32 -9.74
CA GLN A 536 1.55 18.60 -9.21
C GLN A 536 1.70 20.05 -8.74
N PHE A 537 1.00 20.99 -9.39
CA PHE A 537 0.97 22.37 -8.97
C PHE A 537 0.23 22.55 -7.63
N LEU A 538 -0.89 21.86 -7.42
CA LEU A 538 -1.59 21.85 -6.13
C LEU A 538 -0.73 21.23 -5.02
N GLU A 539 -0.01 20.14 -5.32
CA GLU A 539 0.94 19.53 -4.39
C GLU A 539 2.08 20.51 -4.03
N LEU A 540 2.65 21.22 -5.02
CA LEU A 540 3.64 22.28 -4.79
C LEU A 540 3.08 23.40 -3.92
N PHE A 541 1.89 23.89 -4.26
CA PHE A 541 1.23 24.97 -3.52
C PHE A 541 1.00 24.58 -2.06
N TYR A 542 0.51 23.36 -1.82
CA TYR A 542 0.32 22.83 -0.48
C TYR A 542 1.63 22.80 0.33
N GLN A 543 2.74 22.35 -0.27
CA GLN A 543 4.05 22.39 0.39
C GLN A 543 4.53 23.82 0.67
N LEU A 544 4.32 24.76 -0.27
CA LEU A 544 4.75 26.14 -0.10
C LEU A 544 3.99 26.86 1.01
N ILE A 545 2.66 26.70 1.10
CA ILE A 545 1.88 27.37 2.15
C ILE A 545 2.23 26.85 3.55
N GLN A 546 2.67 25.58 3.66
CA GLN A 546 3.19 25.03 4.92
C GLN A 546 4.46 25.73 5.39
N GLY A 547 5.36 26.06 4.45
CA GLY A 547 6.61 26.78 4.73
C GLY A 547 6.48 28.31 4.78
N SER A 548 5.28 28.88 4.56
CA SER A 548 5.09 30.31 4.27
C SER A 548 4.05 30.98 5.17
N PRO A 549 4.32 31.11 6.49
CA PRO A 549 3.37 31.74 7.41
C PRO A 549 3.03 33.18 7.02
N PHE A 550 3.93 33.89 6.34
CA PHE A 550 3.73 35.27 5.87
C PHE A 550 2.53 35.44 4.93
N LEU A 551 2.05 34.37 4.27
CA LEU A 551 0.87 34.43 3.39
C LEU A 551 -0.43 34.65 4.16
N PHE A 552 -0.44 34.38 5.46
CA PHE A 552 -1.58 34.58 6.33
C PHE A 552 -1.55 35.93 7.05
N ASP A 553 -0.49 36.73 6.85
CA ASP A 553 -0.40 38.08 7.37
C ASP A 553 -1.35 39.02 6.63
N ARG A 554 -1.90 40.00 7.35
CA ARG A 554 -2.83 40.99 6.80
C ARG A 554 -2.23 41.84 5.66
N SER A 555 -0.91 41.92 5.55
CA SER A 555 -0.23 42.67 4.49
C SER A 555 -0.25 41.96 3.14
N ASN A 556 -0.55 40.67 3.11
CA ASN A 556 -0.56 39.83 1.90
C ASN A 556 -1.96 39.28 1.59
N ASP A 557 -3.00 39.95 2.10
CA ASP A 557 -4.39 39.51 2.03
C ASP A 557 -4.87 39.25 0.60
N SER A 558 -4.48 40.10 -0.36
CA SER A 558 -4.85 39.96 -1.77
C SER A 558 -4.27 38.73 -2.45
N VAL A 559 -3.05 38.31 -2.09
CA VAL A 559 -2.33 37.25 -2.80
C VAL A 559 -2.94 35.88 -2.48
N MET A 560 -3.02 35.55 -1.19
CA MET A 560 -3.56 34.26 -0.75
C MET A 560 -5.06 34.14 -1.04
N GLN A 561 -5.80 35.25 -1.00
CA GLN A 561 -7.21 35.27 -1.36
C GLN A 561 -7.43 34.85 -2.82
N VAL A 562 -6.66 35.41 -3.76
CA VAL A 562 -6.75 35.05 -5.19
C VAL A 562 -6.44 33.56 -5.40
N TYR A 563 -5.45 33.03 -4.67
CA TYR A 563 -5.07 31.62 -4.77
C TYR A 563 -6.19 30.70 -4.29
N LEU A 564 -6.81 31.02 -3.15
CA LEU A 564 -7.94 30.26 -2.62
C LEU A 564 -9.16 30.34 -3.55
N GLU A 565 -9.42 31.50 -4.14
CA GLU A 565 -10.52 31.65 -5.10
C GLU A 565 -10.35 30.73 -6.31
N HIS A 566 -9.15 30.67 -6.90
CA HIS A 566 -8.85 29.74 -7.98
C HIS A 566 -9.01 28.28 -7.55
N ILE A 567 -8.53 27.91 -6.36
CA ILE A 567 -8.63 26.53 -5.85
C ILE A 567 -10.09 26.15 -5.56
N MET A 568 -10.91 27.06 -5.01
CA MET A 568 -12.35 26.83 -4.79
C MET A 568 -13.09 26.67 -6.13
N ASN A 569 -12.78 27.50 -7.12
CA ASN A 569 -13.34 27.37 -8.47
C ASN A 569 -12.94 26.03 -9.10
N LEU A 570 -11.66 25.64 -8.95
CA LEU A 570 -11.16 24.36 -9.42
C LEU A 570 -11.86 23.18 -8.72
N PHE A 571 -12.05 23.26 -7.41
CA PHE A 571 -12.78 22.27 -6.61
C PHE A 571 -14.23 22.11 -7.07
N SER A 572 -14.91 23.22 -7.36
CA SER A 572 -16.29 23.20 -7.87
C SER A 572 -16.45 22.44 -9.19
N SER A 573 -15.37 22.28 -9.96
CA SER A 573 -15.37 21.52 -11.21
C SER A 573 -15.32 20.00 -11.03
N PHE A 574 -15.27 19.48 -9.79
CA PHE A 574 -15.25 18.05 -9.45
C PHE A 574 -16.33 17.21 -10.17
N ASN A 575 -17.54 17.77 -10.32
CA ASN A 575 -18.66 17.08 -10.97
C ASN A 575 -18.70 17.23 -12.49
N ASN A 576 -18.02 18.25 -13.04
CA ASN A 576 -18.19 18.65 -14.43
C ASN A 576 -17.06 18.16 -15.35
N LYS A 577 -15.97 17.62 -14.78
CA LYS A 577 -14.81 17.16 -15.54
C LYS A 577 -14.75 15.65 -15.60
N ALA A 578 -14.50 15.12 -16.80
CA ALA A 578 -14.14 13.73 -17.00
C ALA A 578 -12.71 13.52 -16.47
N PHE A 579 -12.55 12.63 -15.50
CA PHE A 579 -11.25 12.08 -15.11
C PHE A 579 -11.09 10.73 -15.81
N ASN A 580 -9.90 10.44 -16.36
CA ASN A 580 -9.63 9.14 -16.97
C ASN A 580 -9.59 8.00 -15.93
N ASN A 581 -9.23 8.33 -14.68
CA ASN A 581 -9.07 7.40 -13.58
C ASN A 581 -9.74 7.97 -12.32
N ILE A 582 -10.50 7.14 -11.61
CA ILE A 582 -11.16 7.51 -10.36
C ILE A 582 -10.16 7.78 -9.23
N LEU A 583 -9.04 7.06 -9.16
CA LEU A 583 -7.98 7.29 -8.19
C LEU A 583 -7.35 8.68 -8.35
N ASP A 584 -7.17 9.13 -9.59
CA ASP A 584 -6.67 10.47 -9.89
C ASP A 584 -7.66 11.55 -9.42
N LYS A 585 -8.97 11.31 -9.62
CA LYS A 585 -10.04 12.17 -9.10
C LYS A 585 -9.99 12.27 -7.57
N TRP A 586 -9.82 11.15 -6.88
CA TRP A 586 -9.71 11.10 -5.42
C TRP A 586 -8.45 11.79 -4.90
N LYS A 587 -7.29 11.53 -5.52
CA LYS A 587 -6.01 12.16 -5.17
C LYS A 587 -6.08 13.68 -5.28
N PHE A 588 -6.68 14.17 -6.37
CA PHE A 588 -6.90 15.60 -6.60
C PHE A 588 -7.80 16.24 -5.54
N THR A 589 -8.93 15.60 -5.28
CA THR A 589 -9.90 16.04 -4.28
C THR A 589 -9.27 16.11 -2.89
N LEU A 590 -8.53 15.08 -2.50
CA LEU A 590 -7.82 15.01 -1.23
C LEU A 590 -6.77 16.12 -1.11
N THR A 591 -6.03 16.41 -2.17
CA THR A 591 -5.01 17.47 -2.19
C THR A 591 -5.64 18.85 -1.93
N ILE A 592 -6.77 19.15 -2.59
CA ILE A 592 -7.49 20.42 -2.36
C ILE A 592 -8.06 20.49 -0.95
N LEU A 593 -8.65 19.40 -0.44
CA LEU A 593 -9.17 19.35 0.92
C LEU A 593 -8.07 19.57 1.97
N ASN A 594 -6.88 19.02 1.76
CA ASN A 594 -5.72 19.26 2.63
C ASN A 594 -5.33 20.74 2.65
N ILE A 595 -5.35 21.42 1.49
CA ILE A 595 -5.13 22.87 1.41
C ILE A 595 -6.19 23.61 2.22
N PHE A 596 -7.48 23.27 2.07
CA PHE A 596 -8.55 23.91 2.83
C PHE A 596 -8.42 23.70 4.33
N VAL A 597 -8.16 22.48 4.78
CA VAL A 597 -7.96 22.14 6.19
C VAL A 597 -6.80 22.94 6.77
N PHE A 598 -5.67 23.01 6.06
CA PHE A 598 -4.51 23.79 6.48
C PHE A 598 -4.81 25.29 6.57
N CYS A 599 -5.49 25.86 5.57
CA CYS A 599 -5.86 27.28 5.60
C CYS A 599 -6.81 27.59 6.77
N LEU A 600 -7.78 26.72 7.03
CA LEU A 600 -8.75 26.88 8.11
C LEU A 600 -8.10 26.72 9.49
N SER A 601 -7.09 25.86 9.63
CA SER A 601 -6.34 25.71 10.89
C SER A 601 -5.58 27.00 11.22
N HIS A 602 -4.98 27.66 10.23
CA HIS A 602 -4.39 29.00 10.39
C HIS A 602 -5.45 30.04 10.73
N PHE A 603 -6.58 30.04 10.02
CA PHE A 603 -7.67 30.98 10.29
C PHE A 603 -8.24 30.85 11.71
N LYS A 604 -8.25 29.65 12.30
CA LYS A 604 -8.71 29.41 13.68
C LYS A 604 -7.97 30.30 14.68
N SER A 605 -6.67 30.52 14.49
CA SER A 605 -5.86 31.38 15.36
C SER A 605 -6.27 32.85 15.31
N SER A 606 -6.91 33.29 14.22
CA SER A 606 -7.40 34.67 14.05
C SER A 606 -8.75 34.95 14.75
N ILE A 607 -9.41 33.92 15.28
CA ILE A 607 -10.70 34.04 15.97
C ILE A 607 -10.45 34.33 17.46
N ILE A 608 -10.40 35.60 17.83
CA ILE A 608 -10.20 36.05 19.21
C ILE A 608 -11.55 36.43 19.82
N ASN A 609 -11.91 35.88 20.98
CA ASN A 609 -13.15 36.20 21.71
C ASN A 609 -14.44 36.11 20.86
N HIS A 610 -14.52 35.11 19.98
CA HIS A 610 -15.62 34.92 19.00
C HIS A 610 -15.77 36.04 17.97
N VAL A 611 -14.84 36.99 17.90
CA VAL A 611 -14.77 37.98 16.83
C VAL A 611 -14.00 37.36 15.67
N ILE A 612 -14.66 37.27 14.52
CA ILE A 612 -14.05 36.72 13.30
C ILE A 612 -13.39 37.85 12.54
N ASP A 613 -12.10 37.71 12.25
CA ASP A 613 -11.37 38.63 11.38
C ASP A 613 -11.84 38.47 9.92
N ARG A 614 -12.55 39.49 9.43
CA ARG A 614 -13.05 39.50 8.04
C ARG A 614 -11.99 39.87 7.02
N LYS A 615 -10.85 40.41 7.47
CA LYS A 615 -9.73 40.80 6.61
C LYS A 615 -8.70 39.68 6.47
N HIS A 616 -8.90 38.55 7.14
CA HIS A 616 -8.00 37.42 7.00
C HIS A 616 -8.13 36.82 5.58
N PRO A 617 -7.03 36.47 4.90
CA PRO A 617 -7.05 35.98 3.52
C PRO A 617 -7.91 34.71 3.31
N VAL A 618 -8.09 33.91 4.37
CA VAL A 618 -8.90 32.67 4.37
C VAL A 618 -10.40 32.92 4.63
N TYR A 619 -10.81 34.15 4.96
CA TYR A 619 -12.21 34.47 5.24
C TYR A 619 -13.20 34.11 4.11
N PRO A 620 -12.86 34.22 2.81
CA PRO A 620 -13.72 33.76 1.72
C PRO A 620 -14.04 32.26 1.77
N LEU A 621 -13.03 31.40 2.02
CA LEU A 621 -13.23 29.96 2.19
C LEU A 621 -14.14 29.67 3.39
N TYR A 622 -13.97 30.38 4.50
CA TYR A 622 -14.87 30.27 5.64
C TYR A 622 -16.32 30.65 5.27
N ILE A 623 -16.53 31.67 4.43
CA ILE A 623 -17.87 32.03 3.95
C ILE A 623 -18.47 30.91 3.10
N GLU A 624 -17.72 30.37 2.13
CA GLU A 624 -18.14 29.29 1.23
C GLU A 624 -18.56 28.01 1.98
N LEU A 625 -18.01 27.79 3.17
CA LEU A 625 -18.33 26.63 4.02
C LEU A 625 -19.43 26.90 5.06
N THR A 626 -19.84 28.16 5.27
CA THR A 626 -20.77 28.51 6.37
C THR A 626 -22.02 29.26 5.97
N ARG A 627 -22.07 29.88 4.78
CA ARG A 627 -23.24 30.64 4.33
C ARG A 627 -24.02 29.87 3.27
N GLU A 628 -25.33 29.72 3.50
CA GLU A 628 -26.23 29.06 2.54
C GLU A 628 -26.27 29.75 1.17
N SER A 629 -25.96 31.05 1.08
CA SER A 629 -25.94 31.82 -0.17
C SER A 629 -24.69 31.62 -1.04
N HIS A 630 -23.62 31.05 -0.48
CA HIS A 630 -22.33 30.81 -1.12
C HIS A 630 -21.89 29.40 -0.69
N ASN A 631 -22.48 28.37 -1.29
CA ASN A 631 -22.35 26.99 -0.83
C ASN A 631 -21.87 26.07 -1.95
N LEU A 632 -21.13 26.59 -2.93
CA LEU A 632 -20.67 25.74 -4.04
C LEU A 632 -19.62 24.76 -3.53
N THR A 633 -18.67 25.26 -2.74
CA THR A 633 -17.61 24.44 -2.13
C THR A 633 -18.18 23.37 -1.21
N LEU A 634 -19.08 23.75 -0.28
CA LEU A 634 -19.67 22.79 0.66
C LEU A 634 -20.66 21.82 -0.05
N GLN A 635 -21.37 22.23 -1.10
CA GLN A 635 -22.14 21.30 -1.93
C GLN A 635 -21.24 20.28 -2.62
N THR A 636 -20.07 20.69 -3.14
CA THR A 636 -19.11 19.75 -3.70
C THR A 636 -18.60 18.76 -2.65
N ILE A 637 -18.30 19.20 -1.43
CA ILE A 637 -17.93 18.27 -0.33
C ILE A 637 -19.03 17.25 -0.06
N ILE A 638 -20.29 17.69 0.01
CA ILE A 638 -21.42 16.78 0.23
C ILE A 638 -21.54 15.80 -0.93
N ASN A 639 -21.43 16.26 -2.18
CA ASN A 639 -21.47 15.39 -3.35
C ASN A 639 -20.34 14.36 -3.34
N ILE A 640 -19.13 14.75 -2.92
CA ILE A 640 -17.99 13.84 -2.76
C ILE A 640 -18.31 12.73 -1.75
N ILE A 641 -18.87 13.09 -0.60
CA ILE A 641 -19.28 12.13 0.45
C ILE A 641 -20.39 11.21 -0.07
N ASP A 642 -21.39 11.77 -0.75
CA ASP A 642 -22.49 11.00 -1.33
C ASP A 642 -22.00 10.07 -2.44
N THR A 643 -21.05 10.49 -3.28
CA THR A 643 -20.41 9.63 -4.29
C THR A 643 -19.61 8.51 -3.63
N ALA A 644 -18.76 8.81 -2.64
CA ALA A 644 -17.98 7.80 -1.93
C ALA A 644 -18.88 6.77 -1.22
N THR A 645 -19.98 7.21 -0.63
CA THR A 645 -20.92 6.31 0.06
C THR A 645 -21.75 5.48 -0.93
N ASN A 646 -22.18 6.06 -2.06
CA ASN A 646 -22.93 5.34 -3.08
C ASN A 646 -22.05 4.39 -3.90
N GLU A 647 -20.78 4.70 -4.15
CA GLU A 647 -19.82 3.78 -4.76
C GLU A 647 -19.56 2.58 -3.85
N ASN A 648 -19.49 2.78 -2.53
CA ASN A 648 -19.48 1.67 -1.56
C ASN A 648 -20.74 0.79 -1.63
N TYR A 649 -21.93 1.36 -1.91
CA TYR A 649 -23.17 0.58 -2.07
C TYR A 649 -23.30 -0.07 -3.45
N CYS A 650 -22.84 0.58 -4.52
CA CYS A 650 -22.87 0.04 -5.87
C CYS A 650 -21.73 -0.95 -6.13
N GLN A 651 -20.64 -0.95 -5.35
CA GLN A 651 -19.62 -2.01 -5.36
C GLN A 651 -20.02 -3.24 -4.53
N VAL A 652 -20.99 -3.11 -3.61
CA VAL A 652 -21.69 -4.29 -3.05
C VAL A 652 -22.53 -5.00 -4.13
N ASP A 653 -22.94 -4.28 -5.19
CA ASP A 653 -23.57 -4.85 -6.40
C ASP A 653 -22.62 -4.96 -7.62
N ARG A 654 -21.37 -4.45 -7.53
CA ARG A 654 -20.29 -4.56 -8.54
C ARG A 654 -18.98 -4.91 -7.84
N SER A 655 -18.89 -6.18 -7.48
CA SER A 655 -17.75 -6.83 -6.85
C SER A 655 -16.57 -6.99 -7.83
N SER A 656 -15.73 -5.98 -8.01
CA SER A 656 -14.50 -6.12 -8.83
C SER A 656 -13.25 -5.40 -8.32
N GLU A 657 -13.27 -4.73 -7.17
CA GLU A 657 -12.05 -4.16 -6.58
C GLU A 657 -11.75 -4.82 -5.21
N PRO A 658 -10.51 -5.29 -4.96
CA PRO A 658 -10.10 -5.60 -3.60
C PRO A 658 -10.21 -4.31 -2.77
N ARG A 659 -10.59 -4.43 -1.49
CA ARG A 659 -10.55 -3.27 -0.57
C ARG A 659 -9.15 -2.68 -0.57
N ASP A 660 -8.95 -1.61 -1.31
CA ASP A 660 -7.72 -0.85 -1.27
C ASP A 660 -7.61 -0.21 0.11
N SER A 661 -6.54 -0.57 0.81
CA SER A 661 -6.17 0.07 2.08
C SER A 661 -6.03 1.59 1.93
N ILE A 662 -5.80 2.11 0.73
CA ILE A 662 -5.76 3.55 0.44
C ILE A 662 -7.17 4.16 0.46
N GLU A 663 -8.19 3.52 -0.10
CA GLU A 663 -9.53 4.09 -0.11
C GLU A 663 -10.14 4.07 1.28
N SER A 664 -9.94 3.00 2.05
CA SER A 664 -10.35 2.93 3.46
C SER A 664 -9.59 3.95 4.32
N VAL A 665 -8.28 4.09 4.16
CA VAL A 665 -7.46 5.03 4.97
C VAL A 665 -7.64 6.47 4.53
N ALA A 666 -7.75 6.74 3.22
CA ALA A 666 -8.08 8.06 2.71
C ALA A 666 -9.51 8.44 3.09
N PHE A 667 -10.48 7.51 3.05
CA PHE A 667 -11.83 7.73 3.55
C PHE A 667 -11.84 7.96 5.06
N ASP A 668 -11.13 7.16 5.86
CA ASP A 668 -11.05 7.36 7.31
C ASP A 668 -10.34 8.65 7.69
N LEU A 669 -9.26 9.04 6.99
CA LEU A 669 -8.55 10.31 7.18
C LEU A 669 -9.42 11.50 6.73
N LEU A 670 -10.03 11.41 5.56
CA LEU A 670 -10.90 12.45 4.99
C LEU A 670 -12.16 12.60 5.85
N PHE A 671 -12.74 11.51 6.34
CA PHE A 671 -13.88 11.53 7.27
C PHE A 671 -13.46 12.05 8.66
N ARG A 672 -12.31 11.65 9.19
CA ARG A 672 -11.79 12.17 10.47
C ARG A 672 -11.52 13.68 10.41
N ASP A 673 -10.90 14.13 9.34
CA ASP A 673 -10.47 15.52 9.18
C ASP A 673 -11.65 16.42 8.77
N LEU A 674 -12.58 15.93 7.92
CA LEU A 674 -13.86 16.61 7.63
C LEU A 674 -14.79 16.63 8.83
N HIS A 675 -14.88 15.55 9.62
CA HIS A 675 -15.72 15.51 10.82
C HIS A 675 -15.19 16.47 11.89
N SER A 676 -13.87 16.59 12.03
CA SER A 676 -13.23 17.58 12.92
C SER A 676 -13.50 19.02 12.45
N ALA A 677 -13.38 19.29 11.14
CA ALA A 677 -13.72 20.59 10.55
C ALA A 677 -15.22 20.90 10.63
N TYR A 678 -16.09 19.90 10.46
CA TYR A 678 -17.55 20.01 10.54
C TYR A 678 -18.03 20.26 11.97
N ILE A 679 -17.52 19.52 12.96
CA ILE A 679 -17.77 19.79 14.39
C ILE A 679 -17.41 21.24 14.70
N PHE A 680 -16.27 21.73 14.18
CA PHE A 680 -15.84 23.11 14.38
C PHE A 680 -16.78 24.13 13.72
N VAL A 681 -17.23 23.88 12.48
CA VAL A 681 -18.19 24.74 11.76
C VAL A 681 -19.55 24.75 12.45
N VAL A 682 -20.06 23.58 12.86
CA VAL A 682 -21.35 23.45 13.54
C VAL A 682 -21.32 24.10 14.93
N LEU A 683 -20.25 23.90 15.71
CA LEU A 683 -20.07 24.56 17.00
C LEU A 683 -19.93 26.09 16.84
N GLY A 684 -19.25 26.55 15.80
CA GLY A 684 -19.14 27.98 15.47
C GLY A 684 -20.48 28.62 15.06
N VAL A 685 -21.30 27.92 14.28
CA VAL A 685 -22.64 28.38 13.87
C VAL A 685 -23.63 28.36 15.05
N LEU A 686 -23.58 27.34 15.90
CA LEU A 686 -24.39 27.24 17.12
C LEU A 686 -24.01 28.32 18.14
N SER A 687 -22.72 28.59 18.34
CA SER A 687 -22.21 29.66 19.21
C SER A 687 -22.66 31.06 18.74
N ARG A 688 -22.65 31.32 17.43
CA ARG A 688 -23.15 32.58 16.83
C ARG A 688 -24.65 32.77 17.01
N ARG A 689 -25.45 31.71 16.88
CA ARG A 689 -26.91 31.78 17.11
C ARG A 689 -27.23 31.98 18.60
N HIS A 690 -26.47 31.37 19.50
CA HIS A 690 -26.63 31.58 20.93
C HIS A 690 -26.23 33.00 21.35
N SER A 691 -25.10 33.51 20.86
CA SER A 691 -24.65 34.89 21.13
C SER A 691 -25.58 35.96 20.55
N ARG A 692 -26.21 35.72 19.39
CA ARG A 692 -27.23 36.63 18.83
C ARG A 692 -28.55 36.58 19.62
N ALA A 693 -28.99 35.39 20.04
CA ALA A 693 -30.19 35.25 20.86
C ALA A 693 -30.03 35.94 22.23
N VAL A 694 -28.84 35.84 22.84
CA VAL A 694 -28.49 36.51 24.10
C VAL A 694 -28.41 38.04 23.92
N ARG A 695 -27.84 38.54 22.82
CA ARG A 695 -27.78 40.00 22.56
C ARG A 695 -29.13 40.63 22.17
N GLN A 696 -30.10 39.85 21.70
CA GLN A 696 -31.42 40.35 21.29
C GLN A 696 -32.50 40.19 22.37
N GLY A 697 -32.16 39.72 23.58
CA GLY A 697 -33.12 39.56 24.68
C GLY A 697 -34.27 38.59 24.38
N ALA A 698 -34.14 37.75 23.35
CA ALA A 698 -35.18 36.83 22.93
C ALA A 698 -35.11 35.55 23.76
N ARG A 699 -36.21 35.20 24.46
CA ARG A 699 -36.37 33.89 25.09
C ARG A 699 -36.18 32.80 24.04
N VAL A 700 -35.19 31.94 24.24
CA VAL A 700 -34.85 30.83 23.35
C VAL A 700 -35.96 29.77 23.42
N HIS A 701 -36.98 29.87 22.56
CA HIS A 701 -37.80 28.73 22.22
C HIS A 701 -37.05 27.85 21.22
N ARG A 702 -37.02 26.54 21.51
CA ARG A 702 -36.31 25.48 20.79
C ARG A 702 -36.54 25.52 19.25
N ALA A 703 -35.70 26.24 18.52
CA ALA A 703 -35.62 26.14 17.07
C ALA A 703 -34.78 24.90 16.70
N ARG A 704 -35.44 23.82 16.26
CA ARG A 704 -34.76 22.62 15.75
C ARG A 704 -34.26 22.86 14.31
N PRO A 705 -32.98 22.61 13.98
CA PRO A 705 -32.51 22.66 12.59
C PRO A 705 -33.03 21.40 11.86
N ARG A 706 -34.02 21.56 10.97
CA ARG A 706 -34.76 20.43 10.37
C ARG A 706 -34.30 19.98 8.97
N ALA A 707 -33.50 20.78 8.25
CA ALA A 707 -33.17 20.48 6.85
C ALA A 707 -31.88 19.66 6.68
N VAL A 708 -30.78 20.07 7.31
CA VAL A 708 -29.47 19.37 7.22
C VAL A 708 -29.47 18.05 8.02
N TYR A 709 -30.11 18.06 9.20
CA TYR A 709 -30.24 16.88 10.06
C TYR A 709 -31.11 15.77 9.45
N ARG A 710 -32.02 16.05 8.50
CA ARG A 710 -32.88 15.03 7.88
C ARG A 710 -32.20 14.25 6.75
N ARG A 711 -31.17 14.83 6.12
CA ARG A 711 -30.47 14.18 5.00
C ARG A 711 -29.28 13.31 5.46
N LEU A 712 -28.61 13.68 6.55
CA LEU A 712 -27.37 13.02 7.02
C LEU A 712 -27.58 11.98 8.13
N LEU A 713 -28.68 12.03 8.90
CA LEU A 713 -28.94 11.05 9.97
C LEU A 713 -29.03 9.59 9.50
N PRO A 714 -29.56 9.27 8.30
CA PRO A 714 -29.54 7.91 7.78
C PRO A 714 -28.13 7.41 7.49
N ALA A 715 -27.26 8.25 6.90
CA ALA A 715 -25.87 7.92 6.57
C ALA A 715 -24.97 7.74 7.80
N ILE A 716 -25.23 8.47 8.89
CA ILE A 716 -24.50 8.34 10.17
C ILE A 716 -24.95 7.09 10.95
N ARG A 717 -26.20 6.62 10.74
CA ARG A 717 -26.74 5.41 11.41
C ARG A 717 -26.36 4.10 10.71
N SER A 718 -25.86 4.14 9.49
CA SER A 718 -25.44 2.96 8.72
C SER A 718 -23.97 2.55 8.94
N VAL A 719 -23.21 3.26 9.78
CA VAL A 719 -21.80 2.96 10.08
C VAL A 719 -21.70 2.26 11.44
N PRO A 720 -21.02 1.10 11.55
CA PRO A 720 -20.78 0.44 12.84
C PRO A 720 -19.97 1.36 13.78
N ALA A 721 -20.35 1.39 15.06
CA ALA A 721 -19.77 2.29 16.05
C ALA A 721 -18.24 2.10 16.21
N VAL A 722 -17.45 3.08 15.74
CA VAL A 722 -16.03 3.21 16.08
C VAL A 722 -15.92 3.76 17.51
N ARG A 723 -15.48 2.92 18.46
CA ARG A 723 -15.10 3.36 19.82
C ARG A 723 -13.75 4.07 19.77
N PHE A 724 -13.70 5.30 20.30
CA PHE A 724 -12.45 6.04 20.51
C PHE A 724 -11.97 5.83 21.96
N GLU A 725 -10.70 5.44 22.13
CA GLU A 725 -9.97 5.52 23.40
C GLU A 725 -8.94 6.65 23.30
N LEU A 726 -8.92 7.52 24.32
CA LEU A 726 -7.93 8.58 24.52
C LEU A 726 -6.78 7.99 25.36
N TYR A 727 -5.57 7.92 24.80
CA TYR A 727 -4.36 7.61 25.57
C TYR A 727 -3.65 8.90 25.98
N SER A 728 -3.31 9.04 27.26
CA SER A 728 -2.36 10.05 27.76
C SER A 728 -0.93 9.50 27.63
N MET A 729 -0.02 10.30 27.08
CA MET A 729 1.41 10.03 27.13
C MET A 729 1.95 10.44 28.49
N ASP A 730 2.62 9.52 29.19
CA ASP A 730 3.84 9.78 29.96
C ASP A 730 4.53 8.42 30.26
N ASP A 731 5.86 8.47 30.30
CA ASP A 731 6.84 7.49 30.81
C ASP A 731 7.40 6.39 29.89
N CYS A 732 8.68 6.59 29.50
CA CYS A 732 9.60 5.59 28.96
C CYS A 732 10.79 5.41 29.92
N THR A 733 11.06 4.19 30.39
CA THR A 733 12.37 3.78 30.93
C THR A 733 12.82 2.45 30.34
N ALA A 734 14.09 2.37 30.00
CA ALA A 734 14.74 1.32 29.21
C ALA A 734 15.40 0.20 30.06
N HIS A 735 15.38 -1.03 29.54
CA HIS A 735 16.37 -2.13 29.66
C HIS A 735 15.85 -3.28 28.74
N SER A 736 16.59 -4.11 27.98
CA SER A 736 18.00 -4.52 27.94
C SER A 736 18.34 -5.13 26.56
N VAL A 737 19.63 -5.09 26.22
CA VAL A 737 20.30 -5.53 24.98
C VAL A 737 20.49 -7.06 24.93
N LEU A 738 20.23 -7.71 23.78
CA LEU A 738 21.04 -8.78 23.14
C LEU A 738 20.35 -9.43 21.92
N SER A 739 20.48 -8.80 20.75
CA SER A 739 20.70 -9.47 19.44
C SER A 739 20.84 -8.39 18.36
N ARG A 740 21.85 -8.51 17.48
CA ARG A 740 21.93 -7.64 16.28
C ARG A 740 20.86 -8.09 15.29
N GLN A 741 19.68 -7.50 15.40
CA GLN A 741 18.68 -7.43 14.34
C GLN A 741 18.44 -5.96 14.02
N VAL A 742 18.20 -5.66 12.75
CA VAL A 742 17.98 -4.31 12.21
C VAL A 742 16.86 -3.62 12.99
N CYS A 743 17.22 -2.77 13.94
CA CYS A 743 16.32 -1.85 14.61
C CYS A 743 16.27 -0.56 13.78
N LEU A 744 15.18 -0.39 13.02
CA LEU A 744 14.78 0.90 12.47
C LEU A 744 14.40 1.83 13.63
N HIS A 745 15.34 2.64 14.11
CA HIS A 745 15.08 3.71 15.06
C HIS A 745 14.41 4.90 14.32
N LEU A 746 13.14 5.15 14.64
CA LEU A 746 12.44 6.40 14.30
C LEU A 746 12.93 7.51 15.24
N GLU A 747 13.83 8.37 14.79
CA GLU A 747 14.15 9.62 15.49
C GLU A 747 13.11 10.69 15.18
N LEU A 748 12.31 11.06 16.18
CA LEU A 748 11.44 12.23 16.17
C LEU A 748 12.24 13.45 16.61
N HIS A 749 12.57 14.35 15.67
CA HIS A 749 13.10 15.67 15.98
C HIS A 749 12.01 16.55 16.62
N THR A 750 12.13 16.79 17.93
CA THR A 750 11.47 17.94 18.58
C THR A 750 12.54 19.00 18.87
N GLY A 751 12.31 20.20 18.34
CA GLY A 751 13.19 21.34 18.55
C GLY A 751 12.98 21.96 19.92
N ALA A 752 14.03 21.99 20.74
CA ALA A 752 14.21 22.95 21.82
C ALA A 752 15.71 23.32 21.93
N LEU A 753 15.96 24.63 22.03
CA LEU A 753 17.26 25.32 22.02
C LEU A 753 18.23 24.93 23.19
N PRO A 754 19.53 25.30 23.12
CA PRO A 754 20.64 24.45 23.54
C PRO A 754 21.15 24.71 24.96
N ALA A 755 21.59 23.64 25.64
CA ALA A 755 22.51 23.72 26.76
C ALA A 755 23.88 23.22 26.32
N ARG A 756 24.88 24.10 26.38
CA ARG A 756 26.30 23.80 26.15
C ARG A 756 26.79 22.80 27.20
N LEU A 757 27.27 21.65 26.76
CA LEU A 757 28.20 20.80 27.51
C LEU A 757 29.27 20.31 26.55
N SER A 758 30.46 20.90 26.67
CA SER A 758 31.69 20.48 26.00
C SER A 758 32.21 19.20 26.67
N VAL A 759 32.36 18.12 25.91
CA VAL A 759 33.16 16.96 26.32
C VAL A 759 34.15 16.62 25.20
N ASP A 760 35.40 16.49 25.64
CA ASP A 760 36.64 16.38 24.86
C ASP A 760 36.75 15.03 24.15
N LEU A 761 36.94 15.07 22.82
CA LEU A 761 37.12 13.91 21.94
C LEU A 761 38.58 13.46 21.94
N ARG A 762 39.03 12.81 23.02
CA ARG A 762 40.33 12.10 23.06
C ARG A 762 40.32 10.88 23.99
N SER A 763 39.48 9.89 23.72
CA SER A 763 39.69 8.51 24.22
C SER A 763 38.59 7.58 23.71
N LEU A 764 38.75 7.01 22.52
CA LEU A 764 38.07 5.78 22.10
C LEU A 764 38.86 5.12 20.96
N ASP A 765 40.17 4.98 21.18
CA ASP A 765 40.97 3.91 20.59
C ASP A 765 41.08 2.84 21.69
N ARG A 766 40.56 1.63 21.41
CA ARG A 766 40.42 0.43 22.27
C ARG A 766 39.04 0.20 22.89
N LEU A 767 38.11 -0.20 22.03
CA LEU A 767 37.22 -1.36 22.15
C LEU A 767 36.99 -1.89 20.72
#